data_AF-A0A5E4N5V0-F1
#
_entry.id   AF-A0A5E4N5V0-F1
#
_cell.length_a   1.000
_cell.length_b   1.000
_cell.length_c   1.000
_cell.angle_alpha   90.00
_cell.angle_beta   90.00
_cell.angle_gamma   90.00
#
_symmetry.space_group_name_H-M   'P 1'
#
loop_
_entity.id
_entity.type
_entity.pdbx_description
1 polymer ?
#
loop_
_entity_poly.entity_id
_entity_poly.type
_entity_poly.pdbx_seq_one_letter_code
_entity_poly.pdbx_strand_id
1 'polypeptide(L)'
;MNWLTNIIVLQLILGQALSYLTCLKSQKCSCQKNFEIDEIEVTCNSSTVRANMKRSLVEIQCNFDQIQWEQFFNQINVKQLNYKNCILSDSGIHHNMAILGINEVKDIYLINMKLISSLERSYLIHLESLNLLDISSTNLILTNESFEGTPHLKQLFLRDNNIEELPNGVFKRLRNLEILDLGGNKLSKIDSDIFDGVPLTNLFLYSNHLKTLNLNIPSLKHLDVSNNRLTSITVENLNKLVQLSLNKNNIITVTGKLFKNTSLEFIKYNYGNFTVPDEFLSSLYNLNEVQLTYLKLENVPENMIWNSSNITVLSLASNRLKELPVNFFRDSNKMKVLNLSKNQIEKIDHQLLKPLTQLEELNLSNNLISQINNNGLSCLGNLIYLYLENNQIMNIERRALNMNNLKYLNLAYNKISNLSPNNLFSFEYLGKVEVIDLSHNNIVNFAFGWHNLLKLQKVNLSKNNFTVLSIEEIHNLNTRLKIDLSLNPFKVIDLSLLEFLVRESDISLNTNTTPILHVILSGNRLICGCQNFDFARYLQNQMPKITYKYIQIEQNLSCDDGTEFANVKLDSLTCDWKFYDDVDKTDCSECECTFRPYDRSAIMNCSSRNLTFAPKTIISSRHINYIELNLQNNSIMELPDYKHLNIQKLNVGYNKLTKINITHLPKHIMELNLEHNNLMKISELILNDTLTNLNRLSMSGNPWACNCEANDTFKFIHKYSSKVTTI
;
A
#
# COMPACT_ATOMS: atom_id res chain seq x y z
N MET A 1 -46.76 -1.96 -54.86
CA MET A 1 -45.83 -1.31 -55.81
C MET A 1 -45.13 -0.07 -55.22
N ASN A 2 -44.77 -0.10 -53.92
CA ASN A 2 -44.09 1.04 -53.24
C ASN A 2 -43.08 0.61 -52.16
N TRP A 3 -42.70 -0.68 -52.13
CA TRP A 3 -41.72 -1.22 -51.18
C TRP A 3 -40.36 -1.55 -51.81
N LEU A 4 -40.30 -1.70 -53.15
CA LEU A 4 -39.06 -1.94 -53.90
C LEU A 4 -38.31 -0.66 -54.27
N THR A 5 -39.00 0.46 -54.42
CA THR A 5 -38.41 1.76 -54.74
C THR A 5 -37.65 2.39 -53.56
N ASN A 6 -38.10 2.15 -52.32
CA ASN A 6 -37.42 2.68 -51.13
C ASN A 6 -36.13 1.92 -50.76
N ILE A 7 -35.98 0.66 -51.14
CA ILE A 7 -34.73 -0.11 -50.91
C ILE A 7 -33.64 0.32 -51.90
N ILE A 8 -34.02 0.66 -53.14
CA ILE A 8 -33.08 1.16 -54.15
C ILE A 8 -32.59 2.58 -53.81
N VAL A 9 -33.45 3.42 -53.22
CA VAL A 9 -33.05 4.75 -52.72
C VAL A 9 -32.21 4.63 -51.44
N LEU A 10 -32.45 3.64 -50.57
CA LEU A 10 -31.55 3.39 -49.41
C LEU A 10 -30.17 2.85 -49.83
N GLN A 11 -30.08 2.08 -50.93
CA GLN A 11 -28.79 1.66 -51.50
C GLN A 11 -28.06 2.80 -52.23
N LEU A 12 -28.77 3.81 -52.73
CA LEU A 12 -28.18 5.02 -53.32
C LEU A 12 -27.72 6.05 -52.29
N ILE A 13 -28.30 6.06 -51.08
CA ILE A 13 -27.89 6.96 -49.99
C ILE A 13 -26.77 6.37 -49.12
N LEU A 14 -26.62 5.04 -49.08
CA LEU A 14 -25.49 4.34 -48.42
C LEU A 14 -24.33 4.00 -49.38
N GLY A 15 -24.45 4.35 -50.66
CA GLY A 15 -23.48 4.04 -51.70
C GLY A 15 -22.45 5.16 -51.95
N GLN A 16 -21.70 5.59 -50.93
CA GLN A 16 -20.42 6.25 -51.19
C GLN A 16 -19.31 5.18 -51.26
N ALA A 17 -19.02 4.82 -52.51
CA ALA A 17 -17.77 4.26 -52.99
C ALA A 17 -17.23 3.01 -52.26
N LEU A 18 -17.74 1.83 -52.64
CA LEU A 18 -16.84 0.68 -52.81
C LEU A 18 -15.90 1.01 -53.98
N SER A 19 -14.86 1.83 -53.73
CA SER A 19 -13.71 1.84 -54.61
C SER A 19 -13.08 0.46 -54.47
N TYR A 20 -13.28 -0.39 -55.47
CA TYR A 20 -12.52 -1.63 -55.59
C TYR A 20 -11.06 -1.22 -55.79
N LEU A 21 -10.35 -1.07 -54.69
CA LEU A 21 -8.91 -0.87 -54.68
C LEU A 21 -8.33 -2.10 -55.40
N THR A 22 -7.85 -1.84 -56.61
CA THR A 22 -7.39 -2.81 -57.58
C THR A 22 -5.90 -2.56 -57.73
N CYS A 23 -5.10 -3.57 -57.41
CA CYS A 23 -3.67 -3.55 -57.70
C CYS A 23 -3.49 -3.40 -59.20
N LEU A 24 -3.05 -2.23 -59.67
CA LEU A 24 -2.63 -2.05 -61.04
C LEU A 24 -1.39 -2.92 -61.30
N LYS A 25 -1.31 -3.57 -62.46
CA LYS A 25 -0.16 -4.41 -62.82
C LYS A 25 1.08 -3.52 -63.00
N SER A 26 2.07 -3.71 -62.12
CA SER A 26 3.41 -3.12 -62.23
C SER A 26 4.43 -4.18 -62.63
N GLN A 27 5.43 -3.80 -63.43
CA GLN A 27 6.56 -4.67 -63.76
C GLN A 27 7.64 -4.68 -62.66
N LYS A 28 7.60 -3.73 -61.72
CA LYS A 28 8.66 -3.49 -60.72
C LYS A 28 8.24 -3.73 -59.27
N CYS A 29 6.94 -3.82 -59.01
CA CYS A 29 6.40 -3.93 -57.66
C CYS A 29 5.43 -5.10 -57.51
N SER A 30 5.44 -5.74 -56.33
CA SER A 30 4.45 -6.76 -55.97
C SER A 30 3.31 -6.12 -55.18
N CYS A 31 2.06 -6.49 -55.48
CA CYS A 31 0.89 -5.98 -54.77
C CYS A 31 0.09 -7.14 -54.19
N GLN A 32 -0.17 -7.08 -52.89
CA GLN A 32 -0.93 -8.08 -52.13
C GLN A 32 -2.15 -7.41 -51.50
N LYS A 33 -3.30 -8.09 -51.57
CA LYS A 33 -4.54 -7.61 -50.96
C LYS A 33 -4.92 -8.52 -49.80
N ASN A 34 -5.08 -7.94 -48.62
CA ASN A 34 -5.61 -8.62 -47.44
C ASN A 34 -7.08 -8.24 -47.25
N PHE A 35 -7.97 -9.21 -47.50
CA PHE A 35 -9.41 -9.02 -47.45
C PHE A 35 -9.97 -8.93 -46.02
N GLU A 36 -9.28 -9.47 -45.00
CA GLU A 36 -9.77 -9.47 -43.62
C GLU A 36 -9.67 -8.10 -42.95
N ILE A 37 -8.64 -7.34 -43.30
CA ILE A 37 -8.35 -6.02 -42.72
C ILE A 37 -8.53 -4.85 -43.71
N ASP A 38 -9.03 -5.15 -44.91
CA ASP A 38 -9.26 -4.21 -46.02
C ASP A 38 -8.02 -3.35 -46.32
N GLU A 39 -6.90 -4.04 -46.51
CA GLU A 39 -5.58 -3.44 -46.71
C GLU A 39 -4.96 -3.92 -48.01
N ILE A 40 -4.32 -3.00 -48.73
CA ILE A 40 -3.46 -3.31 -49.86
C ILE A 40 -2.03 -2.95 -49.51
N GLU A 41 -1.13 -3.91 -49.64
CA GLU A 41 0.31 -3.73 -49.49
C GLU A 41 0.99 -3.82 -50.86
N VAL A 42 1.67 -2.74 -51.24
CA VAL A 42 2.53 -2.68 -52.43
C VAL A 42 3.97 -2.64 -51.98
N THR A 43 4.79 -3.58 -52.46
CA THR A 43 6.22 -3.64 -52.16
C THR A 43 7.04 -3.38 -53.43
N CYS A 44 7.90 -2.36 -53.39
CA CYS A 44 8.80 -1.95 -54.47
C CYS A 44 10.22 -1.81 -53.91
N ASN A 45 11.20 -2.58 -54.41
CA ASN A 45 12.61 -2.48 -53.97
C ASN A 45 12.78 -2.39 -52.43
N SER A 46 12.07 -3.22 -51.68
CA SER A 46 12.06 -3.25 -50.19
C SER A 46 11.35 -2.09 -49.49
N SER A 47 10.78 -1.14 -50.20
CA SER A 47 9.87 -0.13 -49.65
C SER A 47 8.42 -0.55 -49.83
N THR A 48 7.56 -0.14 -48.89
CA THR A 48 6.17 -0.60 -48.82
C THR A 48 5.20 0.55 -48.75
N VAL A 49 4.12 0.48 -49.53
CA VAL A 49 2.93 1.33 -49.36
C VAL A 49 1.79 0.44 -48.88
N ARG A 50 1.25 0.74 -47.70
CA ARG A 50 0.06 0.08 -47.14
C ARG A 50 -1.11 1.05 -47.15
N ALA A 51 -2.15 0.74 -47.90
CA ALA A 51 -3.40 1.51 -47.92
C ALA A 51 -4.49 0.72 -47.19
N ASN A 52 -5.00 1.27 -46.09
CA ASN A 52 -6.08 0.70 -45.29
C ASN A 52 -7.32 1.60 -45.38
N MET A 53 -8.34 1.13 -46.11
CA MET A 53 -9.52 1.96 -46.41
C MET A 53 -10.48 2.06 -45.23
N LYS A 54 -10.62 0.99 -44.45
CA LYS A 54 -11.43 0.99 -43.22
C LYS A 54 -10.95 2.01 -42.20
N ARG A 55 -9.63 2.22 -42.12
CA ARG A 55 -9.00 3.23 -41.27
C ARG A 55 -8.81 4.59 -41.95
N SER A 56 -9.12 4.70 -43.24
CA SER A 56 -8.83 5.88 -44.07
C SER A 56 -7.37 6.34 -43.95
N LEU A 57 -6.43 5.39 -44.04
CA LEU A 57 -5.01 5.59 -43.78
C LEU A 57 -4.16 5.05 -44.93
N VAL A 58 -3.16 5.82 -45.36
CA VAL A 58 -2.04 5.32 -46.15
C VAL A 58 -0.75 5.43 -45.36
N GLU A 59 0.04 4.37 -45.33
CA GLU A 59 1.38 4.35 -44.76
C GLU A 59 2.41 4.04 -45.84
N ILE A 60 3.39 4.92 -45.98
CA ILE A 60 4.52 4.81 -46.90
C ILE A 60 5.76 4.60 -46.04
N GLN A 61 6.40 3.44 -46.20
CA GLN A 61 7.65 3.12 -45.53
C GLN A 61 8.74 2.92 -46.57
N CYS A 62 9.81 3.71 -46.48
CA CYS A 62 10.93 3.65 -47.40
C CYS A 62 12.14 2.92 -46.78
N ASN A 63 13.03 2.44 -47.64
CA ASN A 63 14.31 1.81 -47.28
C ASN A 63 15.50 2.82 -47.26
N PHE A 64 15.23 4.12 -47.18
CA PHE A 64 16.18 5.24 -47.30
C PHE A 64 16.79 5.51 -48.69
N ASP A 65 16.35 4.83 -49.75
CA ASP A 65 16.67 5.21 -51.13
C ASP A 65 15.56 6.09 -51.75
N GLN A 66 15.90 6.94 -52.73
CA GLN A 66 14.88 7.62 -53.54
C GLN A 66 14.15 6.60 -54.40
N ILE A 67 12.86 6.40 -54.13
CA ILE A 67 12.01 5.53 -54.95
C ILE A 67 11.02 6.38 -55.72
N GLN A 68 11.02 6.20 -57.04
CA GLN A 68 9.96 6.67 -57.90
C GLN A 68 8.80 5.69 -57.77
N TRP A 69 7.76 6.10 -57.07
CA TRP A 69 6.51 5.33 -57.01
C TRP A 69 5.86 5.26 -58.40
N GLU A 70 5.12 4.20 -58.69
CA GLU A 70 4.24 4.11 -59.85
C GLU A 70 2.79 4.31 -59.37
N GLN A 71 1.87 4.50 -60.30
CA GLN A 71 0.46 4.61 -59.95
C GLN A 71 -0.12 3.23 -59.59
N PHE A 72 -0.47 3.05 -58.32
CA PHE A 72 -1.01 1.78 -57.81
C PHE A 72 -2.49 1.84 -57.46
N PHE A 73 -3.00 3.03 -57.13
CA PHE A 73 -4.39 3.24 -56.77
C PHE A 73 -5.10 4.11 -57.80
N ASN A 74 -6.40 3.88 -57.93
CA ASN A 74 -7.29 4.90 -58.51
C ASN A 74 -7.37 6.09 -57.55
N GLN A 75 -8.07 7.14 -57.96
CA GLN A 75 -8.32 8.29 -57.09
C GLN A 75 -8.97 7.87 -55.75
N ILE A 76 -8.22 8.04 -54.67
CA ILE A 76 -8.62 7.74 -53.28
C ILE A 76 -8.51 9.00 -52.41
N ASN A 77 -9.45 9.12 -51.47
CA ASN A 77 -9.42 10.11 -50.41
C ASN A 77 -9.13 9.39 -49.10
N VAL A 78 -8.13 9.88 -48.35
CA VAL A 78 -7.80 9.32 -47.05
C VAL A 78 -7.76 10.41 -46.00
N LYS A 79 -8.02 10.04 -44.75
CA LYS A 79 -7.93 10.98 -43.65
C LYS A 79 -6.46 11.23 -43.30
N GLN A 80 -5.67 10.16 -43.28
CA GLN A 80 -4.32 10.18 -42.75
C GLN A 80 -3.29 9.62 -43.75
N LEU A 81 -2.14 10.27 -43.83
CA LEU A 81 -0.97 9.81 -44.58
C LEU A 81 0.27 9.81 -43.69
N ASN A 82 0.87 8.64 -43.53
CA ASN A 82 2.08 8.44 -42.73
C ASN A 82 3.28 8.16 -43.64
N TYR A 83 4.34 8.93 -43.48
CA TYR A 83 5.66 8.61 -44.02
C TYR A 83 6.55 8.06 -42.92
N LYS A 84 7.28 6.98 -43.20
CA LYS A 84 8.23 6.35 -42.28
C LYS A 84 9.56 6.08 -42.98
N ASN A 85 10.66 6.52 -42.37
CA ASN A 85 12.02 6.22 -42.85
C ASN A 85 12.27 6.66 -44.31
N CYS A 86 11.61 7.74 -44.73
CA CYS A 86 11.64 8.24 -46.10
C CYS A 86 12.54 9.47 -46.24
N ILE A 87 13.07 9.68 -47.46
CA ILE A 87 13.70 10.94 -47.86
C ILE A 87 12.64 11.79 -48.54
N LEU A 88 12.44 13.02 -48.05
CA LEU A 88 11.55 13.97 -48.72
C LEU A 88 12.30 14.55 -49.93
N SER A 89 11.78 14.37 -51.15
CA SER A 89 12.36 14.91 -52.38
C SER A 89 11.85 16.32 -52.71
N ASP A 90 12.61 17.07 -53.50
CA ASP A 90 12.26 18.44 -53.92
C ASP A 90 10.94 18.53 -54.73
N SER A 91 10.46 17.40 -55.25
CA SER A 91 9.15 17.29 -55.92
C SER A 91 7.96 17.46 -54.97
N GLY A 92 8.18 17.39 -53.66
CA GLY A 92 7.16 17.60 -52.62
C GLY A 92 6.16 16.46 -52.44
N ILE A 93 5.37 16.54 -51.36
CA ILE A 93 4.42 15.48 -50.95
C ILE A 93 3.29 15.33 -51.97
N HIS A 94 2.83 16.44 -52.56
CA HIS A 94 1.75 16.45 -53.55
C HIS A 94 2.06 15.56 -54.76
N HIS A 95 3.34 15.49 -55.17
CA HIS A 95 3.76 14.65 -56.28
C HIS A 95 3.60 13.15 -55.97
N ASN A 96 4.04 12.73 -54.77
CA ASN A 96 3.85 11.36 -54.31
C ASN A 96 2.36 11.02 -54.14
N MET A 97 1.57 11.96 -53.61
CA MET A 97 0.12 11.81 -53.53
C MET A 97 -0.50 11.60 -54.93
N ALA A 98 -0.15 12.43 -55.91
CA ALA A 98 -0.65 12.34 -57.27
C ALA A 98 -0.28 11.00 -57.93
N ILE A 99 0.98 10.57 -57.80
CA ILE A 99 1.43 9.27 -58.30
C ILE A 99 0.62 8.15 -57.66
N LEU A 100 0.47 8.14 -56.34
CA LEU A 100 -0.26 7.11 -55.62
C LEU A 100 -1.78 7.20 -55.83
N GLY A 101 -2.30 8.23 -56.50
CA GLY A 101 -3.74 8.44 -56.68
C GLY A 101 -4.44 9.00 -55.44
N ILE A 102 -3.73 9.62 -54.50
CA ILE A 102 -4.30 10.26 -53.32
C ILE A 102 -4.71 11.69 -53.66
N ASN A 103 -6.01 11.99 -53.61
CA ASN A 103 -6.53 13.30 -53.98
C ASN A 103 -6.56 14.29 -52.80
N GLU A 104 -7.00 13.84 -51.62
CA GLU A 104 -7.11 14.67 -50.42
C GLU A 104 -6.61 13.93 -49.18
N VAL A 105 -6.00 14.70 -48.26
CA VAL A 105 -5.59 14.24 -46.93
C VAL A 105 -5.80 15.32 -45.88
N LYS A 106 -6.21 14.92 -44.67
CA LYS A 106 -6.42 15.85 -43.54
C LYS A 106 -5.24 15.86 -42.58
N ASP A 107 -4.62 14.71 -42.33
CA ASP A 107 -3.58 14.57 -41.32
C ASP A 107 -2.33 13.92 -41.95
N ILE A 108 -1.18 14.57 -41.85
CA ILE A 108 0.11 14.04 -42.33
C ILE A 108 1.06 13.85 -41.16
N TYR A 109 1.69 12.68 -41.09
CA TYR A 109 2.72 12.35 -40.11
C TYR A 109 4.02 11.96 -40.80
N LEU A 110 5.11 12.66 -40.53
CA LEU A 110 6.45 12.43 -41.08
C LEU A 110 7.35 11.84 -39.99
N ILE A 111 7.45 10.52 -39.94
CA ILE A 111 8.15 9.79 -38.87
C ILE A 111 9.54 9.37 -39.34
N ASN A 112 10.58 9.80 -38.60
CA ASN A 112 11.98 9.49 -38.92
C ASN A 112 12.33 9.81 -40.39
N MET A 113 11.83 10.96 -40.87
CA MET A 113 12.12 11.43 -42.22
C MET A 113 13.46 12.16 -42.27
N LYS A 114 14.16 12.01 -43.40
CA LYS A 114 15.36 12.77 -43.70
C LYS A 114 15.04 13.84 -44.74
N LEU A 115 15.35 15.08 -44.42
CA LEU A 115 15.32 16.20 -45.36
C LEU A 115 16.69 16.35 -46.01
N ILE A 116 16.72 16.62 -47.32
CA ILE A 116 17.95 16.83 -48.08
C ILE A 116 18.49 18.26 -47.83
N SER A 117 17.59 19.20 -47.61
CA SER A 117 17.87 20.64 -47.43
C SER A 117 16.87 21.27 -46.43
N SER A 118 16.80 22.60 -46.44
CA SER A 118 15.70 23.35 -45.82
C SER A 118 14.33 22.92 -46.34
N LEU A 119 13.32 22.99 -45.47
CA LEU A 119 11.92 22.76 -45.83
C LEU A 119 11.41 23.96 -46.64
N GLU A 120 11.62 23.93 -47.96
CA GLU A 120 11.10 24.94 -48.88
C GLU A 120 9.59 24.80 -49.12
N ARG A 121 8.95 25.86 -49.63
CA ARG A 121 7.52 25.89 -49.97
C ARG A 121 7.09 24.76 -50.91
N SER A 122 7.97 24.35 -51.83
CA SER A 122 7.70 23.29 -52.83
C SER A 122 7.35 21.95 -52.18
N TYR A 123 7.87 21.67 -50.98
CA TYR A 123 7.63 20.42 -50.28
C TYR A 123 6.17 20.22 -49.85
N LEU A 124 5.49 21.32 -49.51
CA LEU A 124 4.14 21.33 -48.93
C LEU A 124 3.11 22.07 -49.81
N ILE A 125 3.45 22.41 -51.05
CA ILE A 125 2.53 23.10 -51.97
C ILE A 125 1.29 22.23 -52.28
N HIS A 126 0.15 22.88 -52.49
CA HIS A 126 -1.15 22.25 -52.81
C HIS A 126 -1.74 21.35 -51.70
N LEU A 127 -1.33 21.52 -50.44
CA LEU A 127 -1.89 20.82 -49.29
C LEU A 127 -2.92 21.68 -48.54
N GLU A 128 -3.84 22.30 -49.28
CA GLU A 128 -4.81 23.27 -48.73
C GLU A 128 -5.87 22.63 -47.83
N SER A 129 -6.13 21.33 -47.98
CA SER A 129 -7.11 20.59 -47.19
C SER A 129 -6.55 20.08 -45.86
N LEU A 130 -5.24 20.26 -45.61
CA LEU A 130 -4.52 19.74 -44.46
C LEU A 130 -4.94 20.44 -43.16
N ASN A 131 -5.27 19.65 -42.16
CA ASN A 131 -5.68 20.05 -40.82
C ASN A 131 -4.56 19.85 -39.80
N LEU A 132 -3.84 18.73 -39.89
CA LEU A 132 -2.73 18.39 -38.99
C LEU A 132 -1.47 18.04 -39.77
N LEU A 133 -0.35 18.57 -39.31
CA LEU A 133 0.98 18.23 -39.81
C LEU A 133 1.92 17.95 -38.64
N ASP A 134 2.41 16.71 -38.56
CA ASP A 134 3.46 16.33 -37.63
C ASP A 134 4.76 16.06 -38.39
N ILE A 135 5.76 16.91 -38.19
CA ILE A 135 7.12 16.75 -38.72
C ILE A 135 8.10 16.75 -37.55
N SER A 136 7.81 15.97 -36.52
CA SER A 136 8.66 15.85 -35.34
C SER A 136 9.85 14.91 -35.61
N SER A 137 11.00 15.18 -34.98
CA SER A 137 12.21 14.34 -35.03
C SER A 137 12.81 14.13 -36.43
N THR A 138 12.84 15.17 -37.28
CA THR A 138 13.38 15.10 -38.65
C THR A 138 14.62 15.98 -38.89
N ASN A 139 15.19 16.58 -37.84
CA ASN A 139 16.29 17.56 -37.94
C ASN A 139 16.01 18.69 -38.94
N LEU A 140 14.82 19.27 -38.83
CA LEU A 140 14.29 20.21 -39.80
C LEU A 140 15.04 21.55 -39.81
N ILE A 141 15.34 22.07 -41.00
CA ILE A 141 15.81 23.44 -41.20
C ILE A 141 14.65 24.24 -41.82
N LEU A 142 14.14 25.23 -41.08
CA LEU A 142 13.00 26.06 -41.52
C LEU A 142 13.47 27.23 -42.40
N THR A 143 12.61 27.63 -43.34
CA THR A 143 12.65 28.92 -44.04
C THR A 143 11.41 29.74 -43.69
N ASN A 144 11.37 31.00 -44.09
CA ASN A 144 10.17 31.84 -43.92
C ASN A 144 8.98 31.34 -44.77
N GLU A 145 9.21 30.51 -45.79
CA GLU A 145 8.19 30.01 -46.70
C GLU A 145 7.72 28.58 -46.41
N SER A 146 8.33 27.90 -45.42
CA SER A 146 8.14 26.47 -45.16
C SER A 146 6.68 26.01 -45.12
N PHE A 147 5.77 26.80 -44.55
CA PHE A 147 4.36 26.42 -44.36
C PHE A 147 3.37 27.21 -45.24
N GLU A 148 3.82 27.93 -46.26
CA GLU A 148 2.91 28.71 -47.12
C GLU A 148 1.95 27.83 -47.95
N GLY A 149 2.31 26.57 -48.19
CA GLY A 149 1.47 25.60 -48.94
C GLY A 149 0.30 25.01 -48.14
N THR A 150 0.22 25.29 -46.83
CA THR A 150 -0.78 24.71 -45.90
C THR A 150 -1.59 25.80 -45.17
N PRO A 151 -2.32 26.68 -45.88
CA PRO A 151 -2.95 27.87 -45.27
C PRO A 151 -4.07 27.57 -44.26
N HIS A 152 -4.72 26.40 -44.34
CA HIS A 152 -5.82 26.02 -43.45
C HIS A 152 -5.40 25.13 -42.27
N LEU A 153 -4.09 24.94 -42.08
CA LEU A 153 -3.55 24.08 -41.02
C LEU A 153 -4.03 24.54 -39.64
N LYS A 154 -4.50 23.59 -38.82
CA LYS A 154 -4.95 23.84 -37.44
C LYS A 154 -3.98 23.36 -36.38
N GLN A 155 -3.23 22.30 -36.68
CA GLN A 155 -2.30 21.69 -35.73
C GLN A 155 -0.95 21.43 -36.39
N LEU A 156 0.11 21.93 -35.76
CA LEU A 156 1.48 21.80 -36.25
C LEU A 156 2.39 21.30 -35.13
N PHE A 157 3.02 20.15 -35.34
CA PHE A 157 3.96 19.54 -34.41
C PHE A 157 5.37 19.51 -35.02
N LEU A 158 6.30 20.18 -34.34
CA LEU A 158 7.70 20.37 -34.76
C LEU A 158 8.67 19.92 -33.66
N ARG A 159 8.29 18.91 -32.87
CA ARG A 159 9.07 18.49 -31.71
C ARG A 159 10.42 17.89 -32.10
N ASP A 160 11.41 18.02 -31.22
CA ASP A 160 12.69 17.30 -31.34
C ASP A 160 13.42 17.50 -32.68
N ASN A 161 13.35 18.71 -33.26
CA ASN A 161 13.98 19.05 -34.54
C ASN A 161 15.30 19.80 -34.43
N ASN A 162 15.83 19.95 -33.21
CA ASN A 162 17.05 20.73 -32.95
C ASN A 162 16.97 22.19 -33.42
N ILE A 163 15.76 22.77 -33.49
CA ILE A 163 15.57 24.15 -33.96
C ILE A 163 16.17 25.13 -32.94
N GLU A 164 17.14 25.94 -33.37
CA GLU A 164 17.80 26.96 -32.53
C GLU A 164 17.12 28.32 -32.63
N GLU A 165 16.67 28.68 -33.83
CA GLU A 165 15.97 29.93 -34.13
C GLU A 165 14.85 29.69 -35.15
N LEU A 166 13.78 30.49 -35.05
CA LEU A 166 12.66 30.44 -35.99
C LEU A 166 12.78 31.58 -37.02
N PRO A 167 12.67 31.31 -38.33
CA PRO A 167 12.70 32.35 -39.34
C PRO A 167 11.55 33.36 -39.19
N ASN A 168 11.84 34.63 -39.45
CA ASN A 168 10.82 35.68 -39.38
C ASN A 168 9.65 35.39 -40.33
N GLY A 169 8.43 35.42 -39.77
CA GLY A 169 7.20 35.22 -40.54
C GLY A 169 6.88 33.78 -40.94
N VAL A 170 7.62 32.77 -40.45
CA VAL A 170 7.41 31.34 -40.79
C VAL A 170 5.96 30.87 -40.57
N PHE A 171 5.22 31.46 -39.62
CA PHE A 171 3.81 31.12 -39.35
C PHE A 171 2.79 32.12 -39.89
N LYS A 172 3.22 33.19 -40.58
CA LYS A 172 2.37 34.35 -40.96
C LYS A 172 1.15 33.99 -41.83
N ARG A 173 1.22 32.88 -42.56
CA ARG A 173 0.14 32.37 -43.43
C ARG A 173 -0.84 31.41 -42.74
N LEU A 174 -0.51 30.93 -41.54
CA LEU A 174 -1.29 29.91 -40.85
C LEU A 174 -2.43 30.52 -40.03
N ARG A 175 -3.39 31.14 -40.73
CA ARG A 175 -4.48 31.93 -40.12
C ARG A 175 -5.52 31.12 -39.35
N ASN A 176 -5.46 29.79 -39.44
CA ASN A 176 -6.34 28.86 -38.73
C ASN A 176 -5.59 28.02 -37.68
N LEU A 177 -4.30 28.30 -37.43
CA LEU A 177 -3.50 27.48 -36.52
C LEU A 177 -3.94 27.70 -35.09
N GLU A 178 -4.40 26.63 -34.46
CA GLU A 178 -4.90 26.59 -33.09
C GLU A 178 -3.84 25.98 -32.14
N ILE A 179 -3.12 24.95 -32.60
CA ILE A 179 -2.14 24.20 -31.81
C ILE A 179 -0.77 24.23 -32.48
N LEU A 180 0.22 24.68 -31.73
CA LEU A 180 1.64 24.64 -32.12
C LEU A 180 2.47 23.99 -31.03
N ASP A 181 3.19 22.92 -31.39
CA ASP A 181 4.13 22.25 -30.51
C ASP A 181 5.57 22.38 -31.06
N LEU A 182 6.41 23.07 -30.30
CA LEU A 182 7.83 23.29 -30.54
C LEU A 182 8.69 22.66 -29.44
N GLY A 183 8.14 21.71 -28.68
CA GLY A 183 8.83 21.08 -27.56
C GLY A 183 10.08 20.29 -27.97
N GLY A 184 11.07 20.16 -27.08
CA GLY A 184 12.28 19.37 -27.34
C GLY A 184 13.24 19.98 -28.39
N ASN A 185 13.13 21.28 -28.65
CA ASN A 185 14.05 22.01 -29.53
C ASN A 185 15.15 22.71 -28.73
N LYS A 186 15.93 23.57 -29.38
CA LYS A 186 17.05 24.31 -28.79
C LYS A 186 16.80 25.82 -28.73
N LEU A 187 15.53 26.24 -28.77
CA LEU A 187 15.15 27.65 -28.84
C LEU A 187 15.65 28.40 -27.61
N SER A 188 16.42 29.46 -27.85
CA SER A 188 16.98 30.31 -26.78
C SER A 188 16.18 31.60 -26.57
N LYS A 189 15.45 32.05 -27.60
CA LYS A 189 14.52 33.19 -27.58
C LYS A 189 13.30 32.90 -28.46
N ILE A 190 12.19 33.58 -28.16
CA ILE A 190 11.00 33.63 -29.02
C ILE A 190 10.48 35.07 -29.00
N ASP A 191 10.43 35.69 -30.17
CA ASP A 191 9.90 37.05 -30.36
C ASP A 191 8.39 36.98 -30.64
N SER A 192 7.59 37.85 -30.00
CA SER A 192 6.12 37.81 -30.09
C SER A 192 5.58 37.93 -31.52
N ASP A 193 6.27 38.70 -32.35
CA ASP A 193 5.84 39.09 -33.69
C ASP A 193 5.77 37.88 -34.65
N ILE A 194 6.42 36.76 -34.30
CA ILE A 194 6.35 35.54 -35.09
C ILE A 194 4.96 34.90 -35.11
N PHE A 195 4.13 35.24 -34.12
CA PHE A 195 2.75 34.77 -33.98
C PHE A 195 1.72 35.81 -34.44
N ASP A 196 2.15 36.92 -35.05
CA ASP A 196 1.25 38.00 -35.47
C ASP A 196 0.16 37.50 -36.43
N GLY A 197 -1.08 37.58 -35.96
CA GLY A 197 -2.26 37.17 -36.72
C GLY A 197 -2.45 35.65 -36.83
N VAL A 198 -1.78 34.87 -35.99
CA VAL A 198 -1.97 33.43 -35.80
C VAL A 198 -2.83 33.21 -34.54
N PRO A 199 -4.04 32.62 -34.65
CA PRO A 199 -5.00 32.55 -33.54
C PRO A 199 -4.74 31.37 -32.59
N LEU A 200 -3.50 31.20 -32.11
CA LEU A 200 -3.11 30.06 -31.27
C LEU A 200 -3.95 30.00 -29.99
N THR A 201 -4.45 28.80 -29.68
CA THR A 201 -5.09 28.47 -28.40
C THR A 201 -4.16 27.63 -27.52
N ASN A 202 -3.26 26.86 -28.11
CA ASN A 202 -2.33 25.97 -27.41
C ASN A 202 -0.92 26.16 -27.97
N LEU A 203 0.02 26.50 -27.08
CA LEU A 203 1.43 26.66 -27.42
C LEU A 203 2.29 25.85 -26.46
N PHE A 204 3.05 24.90 -27.02
CA PHE A 204 3.95 24.05 -26.27
C PHE A 204 5.40 24.37 -26.63
N LEU A 205 6.17 24.78 -25.63
CA LEU A 205 7.57 25.21 -25.71
C LEU A 205 8.46 24.43 -24.74
N TYR A 206 7.97 23.29 -24.23
CA TYR A 206 8.67 22.53 -23.19
C TYR A 206 10.04 22.03 -23.68
N SER A 207 10.98 21.82 -22.76
CA SER A 207 12.30 21.27 -23.09
C SER A 207 13.05 22.06 -24.16
N ASN A 208 13.11 23.39 -24.00
CA ASN A 208 13.92 24.31 -24.82
C ASN A 208 15.01 24.99 -23.95
N HIS A 209 15.60 26.08 -24.44
CA HIS A 209 16.66 26.84 -23.76
C HIS A 209 16.26 28.29 -23.45
N LEU A 210 14.95 28.57 -23.37
CA LEU A 210 14.41 29.91 -23.19
C LEU A 210 14.84 30.49 -21.83
N LYS A 211 15.36 31.72 -21.83
CA LYS A 211 15.73 32.47 -20.61
C LYS A 211 14.66 33.49 -20.18
N THR A 212 13.97 34.06 -21.14
CA THR A 212 12.86 34.99 -20.94
C THR A 212 11.74 34.65 -21.91
N LEU A 213 10.51 35.05 -21.58
CA LEU A 213 9.37 34.86 -22.48
C LEU A 213 8.41 36.05 -22.37
N ASN A 214 8.13 36.66 -23.53
CA ASN A 214 7.15 37.72 -23.69
C ASN A 214 6.25 37.37 -24.88
N LEU A 215 4.97 37.09 -24.62
CA LEU A 215 4.00 36.68 -25.64
C LEU A 215 2.85 37.67 -25.71
N ASN A 216 2.40 37.96 -26.93
CA ASN A 216 1.21 38.76 -27.21
C ASN A 216 0.18 37.94 -28.01
N ILE A 217 -0.39 36.93 -27.36
CA ILE A 217 -1.34 35.99 -27.99
C ILE A 217 -2.64 35.97 -27.17
N PRO A 218 -3.57 36.90 -27.39
CA PRO A 218 -4.77 37.04 -26.55
C PRO A 218 -5.77 35.88 -26.68
N SER A 219 -5.64 35.04 -27.71
CA SER A 219 -6.41 33.82 -27.91
C SER A 219 -5.91 32.63 -27.09
N LEU A 220 -4.69 32.72 -26.53
CA LEU A 220 -4.00 31.59 -25.92
C LEU A 220 -4.72 31.14 -24.64
N LYS A 221 -4.97 29.83 -24.55
CA LYS A 221 -5.63 29.18 -23.42
C LYS A 221 -4.68 28.25 -22.65
N HIS A 222 -3.78 27.56 -23.34
CA HIS A 222 -2.84 26.62 -22.74
C HIS A 222 -1.41 26.97 -23.15
N LEU A 223 -0.54 27.14 -22.16
CA LEU A 223 0.88 27.41 -22.36
C LEU A 223 1.73 26.45 -21.52
N ASP A 224 2.59 25.67 -22.18
CA ASP A 224 3.60 24.86 -21.49
C ASP A 224 4.99 25.35 -21.84
N VAL A 225 5.71 25.84 -20.85
CA VAL A 225 7.09 26.31 -20.96
C VAL A 225 8.00 25.53 -20.01
N SER A 226 7.57 24.33 -19.62
CA SER A 226 8.32 23.50 -18.68
C SER A 226 9.70 23.09 -19.21
N ASN A 227 10.63 22.78 -18.31
CA ASN A 227 11.98 22.35 -18.64
C ASN A 227 12.72 23.33 -19.55
N ASN A 228 12.66 24.62 -19.20
CA ASN A 228 13.41 25.69 -19.84
C ASN A 228 14.42 26.28 -18.84
N ARG A 229 14.96 27.47 -19.14
CA ARG A 229 15.88 28.20 -18.27
C ARG A 229 15.30 29.57 -17.89
N LEU A 230 13.96 29.66 -17.83
CA LEU A 230 13.28 30.94 -17.64
C LEU A 230 13.66 31.54 -16.30
N THR A 231 14.09 32.80 -16.32
CA THR A 231 14.30 33.64 -15.13
C THR A 231 13.17 34.64 -14.92
N SER A 232 12.44 34.98 -15.99
CA SER A 232 11.26 35.84 -15.97
C SER A 232 10.25 35.46 -17.07
N ILE A 233 8.99 35.84 -16.87
CA ILE A 233 7.88 35.63 -17.81
C ILE A 233 6.92 36.83 -17.73
N THR A 234 6.37 37.24 -18.88
CA THR A 234 5.32 38.26 -18.98
C THR A 234 4.07 37.65 -19.61
N VAL A 235 2.91 37.82 -18.98
CA VAL A 235 1.62 37.26 -19.43
C VAL A 235 0.48 38.29 -19.48
N GLU A 236 0.81 39.59 -19.45
CA GLU A 236 -0.17 40.69 -19.37
C GLU A 236 -1.21 40.67 -20.50
N ASN A 237 -0.86 40.10 -21.66
CA ASN A 237 -1.73 40.02 -22.84
C ASN A 237 -2.44 38.66 -23.01
N LEU A 238 -2.32 37.74 -22.05
CA LEU A 238 -2.86 36.37 -22.13
C LEU A 238 -4.19 36.23 -21.37
N ASN A 239 -5.17 37.07 -21.69
CA ASN A 239 -6.42 37.21 -20.91
C ASN A 239 -7.28 35.92 -20.89
N LYS A 240 -7.17 35.08 -21.93
CA LYS A 240 -7.87 33.78 -22.04
C LYS A 240 -7.07 32.60 -21.49
N LEU A 241 -5.91 32.83 -20.89
CA LEU A 241 -5.06 31.77 -20.36
C LEU A 241 -5.78 31.02 -19.24
N VAL A 242 -5.98 29.73 -19.42
CA VAL A 242 -6.65 28.80 -18.48
C VAL A 242 -5.61 27.94 -17.76
N GLN A 243 -4.57 27.50 -18.49
CA GLN A 243 -3.58 26.56 -17.99
C GLN A 243 -2.16 27.06 -18.26
N LEU A 244 -1.32 27.09 -17.21
CA LEU A 244 0.09 27.44 -17.29
C LEU A 244 0.98 26.42 -16.56
N SER A 245 1.97 25.88 -17.29
CA SER A 245 3.01 25.01 -16.75
C SER A 245 4.39 25.68 -16.82
N LEU A 246 5.00 25.91 -15.65
CA LEU A 246 6.31 26.53 -15.47
C LEU A 246 7.36 25.55 -14.93
N ASN A 247 7.03 24.26 -14.84
CA ASN A 247 7.89 23.25 -14.19
C ASN A 247 9.33 23.26 -14.66
N LYS A 248 10.29 22.99 -13.78
CA LYS A 248 11.72 22.90 -14.11
C LYS A 248 12.23 24.17 -14.81
N ASN A 249 11.95 25.32 -14.20
CA ASN A 249 12.52 26.61 -14.59
C ASN A 249 13.24 27.24 -13.40
N ASN A 250 13.91 28.37 -13.63
CA ASN A 250 14.70 29.10 -12.63
C ASN A 250 14.11 30.49 -12.40
N ILE A 251 12.77 30.58 -12.33
CA ILE A 251 12.09 31.85 -12.11
C ILE A 251 12.36 32.24 -10.67
N ILE A 252 13.15 33.30 -10.46
CA ILE A 252 13.56 33.75 -9.13
C ILE A 252 12.52 34.73 -8.57
N THR A 253 12.12 35.72 -9.37
CA THR A 253 11.11 36.72 -8.99
C THR A 253 10.23 37.05 -10.18
N VAL A 254 8.94 37.23 -9.90
CA VAL A 254 7.93 37.77 -10.81
C VAL A 254 7.24 38.94 -10.12
N THR A 255 6.54 39.78 -10.88
CA THR A 255 5.74 40.86 -10.29
C THR A 255 4.48 40.27 -9.64
N GLY A 256 4.02 40.87 -8.53
CA GLY A 256 2.84 40.38 -7.79
C GLY A 256 1.53 40.38 -8.57
N LYS A 257 1.45 41.10 -9.69
CA LYS A 257 0.23 41.23 -10.53
C LYS A 257 0.35 40.56 -11.88
N LEU A 258 1.30 39.62 -12.03
CA LEU A 258 1.61 38.96 -13.29
C LEU A 258 0.35 38.41 -13.98
N PHE A 259 -0.59 37.83 -13.22
CA PHE A 259 -1.78 37.16 -13.75
C PHE A 259 -3.09 37.97 -13.65
N LYS A 260 -3.02 39.27 -13.31
CA LYS A 260 -4.16 40.08 -12.83
C LYS A 260 -5.39 40.17 -13.76
N ASN A 261 -5.30 39.73 -15.02
CA ASN A 261 -6.43 39.73 -15.97
C ASN A 261 -6.61 38.40 -16.70
N THR A 262 -6.04 37.32 -16.17
CA THR A 262 -6.13 35.99 -16.79
C THR A 262 -7.38 35.23 -16.36
N SER A 263 -7.77 34.23 -17.14
CA SER A 263 -8.84 33.28 -16.81
C SER A 263 -8.28 32.01 -16.17
N LEU A 264 -7.17 32.12 -15.44
CA LEU A 264 -6.36 30.98 -15.02
C LEU A 264 -7.16 30.09 -14.07
N GLU A 265 -7.28 28.81 -14.43
CA GLU A 265 -7.93 27.77 -13.63
C GLU A 265 -6.90 26.85 -12.97
N PHE A 266 -5.76 26.64 -13.64
CA PHE A 266 -4.71 25.73 -13.17
C PHE A 266 -3.32 26.35 -13.37
N ILE A 267 -2.52 26.33 -12.30
CA ILE A 267 -1.10 26.69 -12.35
C ILE A 267 -0.23 25.60 -11.71
N LYS A 268 0.85 25.24 -12.43
CA LYS A 268 1.83 24.28 -11.94
C LYS A 268 3.24 24.79 -12.13
N TYR A 269 3.95 24.96 -11.00
CA TYR A 269 5.37 25.29 -10.98
C TYR A 269 6.10 24.38 -9.98
N ASN A 270 6.73 23.36 -10.51
CA ASN A 270 7.46 22.37 -9.74
C ASN A 270 8.95 22.40 -10.08
N TYR A 271 9.80 22.12 -9.09
CA TYR A 271 11.26 22.02 -9.24
C TYR A 271 11.93 23.34 -9.66
N GLY A 272 12.56 24.03 -8.71
CA GLY A 272 13.25 25.28 -8.98
C GLY A 272 13.73 25.98 -7.71
N ASN A 273 14.10 27.24 -7.87
CA ASN A 273 14.32 28.18 -6.78
C ASN A 273 13.41 29.38 -7.02
N PHE A 274 12.42 29.60 -6.16
CA PHE A 274 11.41 30.63 -6.36
C PHE A 274 11.20 31.42 -5.07
N THR A 275 11.20 32.75 -5.17
CA THR A 275 10.70 33.61 -4.11
C THR A 275 9.32 34.09 -4.53
N VAL A 276 8.29 33.67 -3.78
CA VAL A 276 6.91 34.04 -4.06
C VAL A 276 6.73 35.53 -3.76
N PRO A 277 6.33 36.37 -4.73
CA PRO A 277 6.05 37.78 -4.48
C PRO A 277 4.69 37.97 -3.79
N ASP A 278 4.49 39.10 -3.13
CA ASP A 278 3.18 39.51 -2.61
C ASP A 278 2.13 39.52 -3.73
N GLU A 279 0.88 39.18 -3.40
CA GLU A 279 -0.25 39.14 -4.33
C GLU A 279 -0.12 38.16 -5.52
N PHE A 280 0.91 37.29 -5.57
CA PHE A 280 1.25 36.45 -6.74
C PHE A 280 0.07 35.78 -7.46
N LEU A 281 -0.85 35.16 -6.70
CA LEU A 281 -2.06 34.49 -7.19
C LEU A 281 -3.32 35.11 -6.59
N SER A 282 -3.28 36.40 -6.24
CA SER A 282 -4.41 37.11 -5.66
C SER A 282 -5.43 37.50 -6.74
N SER A 283 -6.71 37.51 -6.36
CA SER A 283 -7.82 37.98 -7.19
C SER A 283 -8.03 37.19 -8.50
N LEU A 284 -7.62 35.92 -8.50
CA LEU A 284 -7.81 34.98 -9.61
C LEU A 284 -9.07 34.15 -9.34
N TYR A 285 -10.23 34.72 -9.67
CA TYR A 285 -11.54 34.14 -9.33
C TYR A 285 -11.84 32.81 -10.02
N ASN A 286 -11.17 32.48 -11.13
CA ASN A 286 -11.36 31.17 -11.80
C ASN A 286 -10.36 30.11 -11.31
N LEU A 287 -9.35 30.51 -10.50
CA LEU A 287 -8.27 29.62 -10.10
C LEU A 287 -8.82 28.51 -9.21
N ASN A 288 -8.70 27.28 -9.69
CA ASN A 288 -9.21 26.09 -9.04
C ASN A 288 -8.07 25.28 -8.40
N GLU A 289 -6.95 25.14 -9.09
CA GLU A 289 -5.85 24.28 -8.66
C GLU A 289 -4.49 24.98 -8.76
N VAL A 290 -3.74 24.88 -7.66
CA VAL A 290 -2.40 25.48 -7.51
C VAL A 290 -1.42 24.40 -7.04
N GLN A 291 -0.39 24.15 -7.84
CA GLN A 291 0.70 23.22 -7.51
C GLN A 291 2.05 23.95 -7.53
N LEU A 292 2.63 24.15 -6.34
CA LEU A 292 3.93 24.79 -6.14
C LEU A 292 4.84 23.88 -5.30
N THR A 293 5.46 22.88 -5.93
CA THR A 293 6.18 21.80 -5.22
C THR A 293 7.66 21.76 -5.57
N TYR A 294 8.52 21.29 -4.66
CA TYR A 294 9.97 21.22 -4.91
C TYR A 294 10.62 22.56 -5.28
N LEU A 295 10.10 23.68 -4.75
CA LEU A 295 10.60 25.04 -5.03
C LEU A 295 11.51 25.58 -3.91
N LYS A 296 11.77 24.78 -2.88
CA LYS A 296 12.57 25.14 -1.69
C LYS A 296 11.98 26.34 -0.92
N LEU A 297 10.67 26.55 -0.99
CA LEU A 297 10.01 27.65 -0.29
C LEU A 297 10.19 27.49 1.22
N GLU A 298 10.78 28.50 1.86
CA GLU A 298 10.89 28.57 3.32
C GLU A 298 9.70 29.32 3.94
N ASN A 299 9.13 30.28 3.20
CA ASN A 299 7.95 31.05 3.58
C ASN A 299 7.10 31.37 2.34
N VAL A 300 5.85 31.77 2.55
CA VAL A 300 4.96 32.34 1.54
C VAL A 300 4.34 33.64 2.06
N PRO A 301 4.08 34.64 1.20
CA PRO A 301 3.36 35.85 1.59
C PRO A 301 1.94 35.56 2.07
N GLU A 302 1.47 36.31 3.07
CA GLU A 302 0.13 36.14 3.64
C GLU A 302 -0.98 36.35 2.59
N ASN A 303 -0.78 37.30 1.67
CA ASN A 303 -1.74 37.71 0.65
C ASN A 303 -1.58 36.99 -0.69
N MET A 304 -0.77 35.92 -0.75
CA MET A 304 -0.44 35.22 -1.99
C MET A 304 -1.68 34.74 -2.76
N ILE A 305 -2.72 34.26 -2.06
CA ILE A 305 -3.93 33.67 -2.65
C ILE A 305 -5.24 34.40 -2.26
N TRP A 306 -5.15 35.60 -1.70
CA TRP A 306 -6.33 36.35 -1.27
C TRP A 306 -7.25 36.70 -2.44
N ASN A 307 -8.56 36.75 -2.18
CA ASN A 307 -9.63 36.92 -3.18
C ASN A 307 -9.72 35.83 -4.26
N SER A 308 -8.89 34.78 -4.22
CA SER A 308 -8.96 33.62 -5.13
C SER A 308 -9.80 32.51 -4.51
N SER A 309 -11.07 32.81 -4.23
CA SER A 309 -11.96 32.01 -3.38
C SER A 309 -12.46 30.69 -4.00
N ASN A 310 -12.18 30.45 -5.29
CA ASN A 310 -12.57 29.22 -5.99
C ASN A 310 -11.48 28.12 -5.97
N ILE A 311 -10.34 28.35 -5.31
CA ILE A 311 -9.31 27.33 -5.16
C ILE A 311 -9.88 26.13 -4.40
N THR A 312 -9.89 24.97 -5.04
CA THR A 312 -10.31 23.69 -4.45
C THR A 312 -9.13 22.80 -4.11
N VAL A 313 -8.00 22.94 -4.82
CA VAL A 313 -6.79 22.14 -4.61
C VAL A 313 -5.58 23.07 -4.44
N LEU A 314 -4.90 22.95 -3.31
CA LEU A 314 -3.61 23.60 -3.09
C LEU A 314 -2.56 22.57 -2.67
N SER A 315 -1.45 22.52 -3.41
CA SER A 315 -0.27 21.75 -3.03
C SER A 315 0.95 22.66 -2.89
N LEU A 316 1.49 22.70 -1.68
CA LEU A 316 2.80 23.30 -1.33
C LEU A 316 3.77 22.20 -0.86
N ALA A 317 3.56 20.96 -1.31
CA ALA A 317 4.33 19.80 -0.88
C ALA A 317 5.80 19.87 -1.30
N SER A 318 6.66 19.17 -0.55
CA SER A 318 8.10 19.06 -0.85
C SER A 318 8.81 20.43 -0.90
N ASN A 319 8.49 21.31 0.03
CA ASN A 319 9.19 22.58 0.24
C ASN A 319 9.94 22.56 1.60
N ARG A 320 10.21 23.72 2.19
CA ARG A 320 10.91 23.89 3.48
C ARG A 320 10.09 24.73 4.45
N LEU A 321 8.76 24.73 4.29
CA LEU A 321 7.87 25.56 5.08
C LEU A 321 7.87 25.08 6.53
N LYS A 322 8.12 26.00 7.46
CA LYS A 322 7.98 25.74 8.91
C LYS A 322 6.57 26.05 9.42
N GLU A 323 5.95 27.04 8.81
CA GLU A 323 4.59 27.48 9.07
C GLU A 323 4.04 28.22 7.85
N LEU A 324 2.74 28.53 7.89
CA LEU A 324 2.07 29.42 6.96
C LEU A 324 1.55 30.63 7.75
N PRO A 325 1.47 31.83 7.15
CA PRO A 325 0.88 32.99 7.80
C PRO A 325 -0.55 32.72 8.27
N VAL A 326 -0.93 33.20 9.46
CA VAL A 326 -2.20 32.83 10.12
C VAL A 326 -3.47 33.12 9.29
N ASN A 327 -3.47 34.18 8.46
CA ASN A 327 -4.62 34.52 7.60
C ASN A 327 -4.43 34.09 6.13
N PHE A 328 -3.46 33.21 5.84
CA PHE A 328 -3.18 32.76 4.48
C PHE A 328 -4.43 32.19 3.78
N PHE A 329 -5.29 31.48 4.52
CA PHE A 329 -6.50 30.84 4.01
C PHE A 329 -7.80 31.64 4.19
N ARG A 330 -7.73 32.95 4.51
CA ARG A 330 -8.91 33.76 4.87
C ARG A 330 -10.12 33.60 3.94
N ASP A 331 -9.89 33.52 2.63
CA ASP A 331 -10.95 33.44 1.60
C ASP A 331 -11.13 32.03 1.01
N SER A 332 -10.43 31.01 1.53
CA SER A 332 -10.31 29.66 0.94
C SER A 332 -11.41 28.68 1.38
N ASN A 333 -12.66 29.14 1.53
CA ASN A 333 -13.75 28.34 2.09
C ASN A 333 -14.25 27.19 1.18
N LYS A 334 -13.85 27.17 -0.10
CA LYS A 334 -14.17 26.09 -1.07
C LYS A 334 -13.05 25.04 -1.20
N MET A 335 -11.95 25.20 -0.47
CA MET A 335 -10.83 24.27 -0.55
C MET A 335 -11.24 22.87 -0.11
N LYS A 336 -10.94 21.88 -0.94
CA LYS A 336 -11.23 20.45 -0.71
C LYS A 336 -9.97 19.66 -0.39
N VAL A 337 -8.85 19.98 -1.04
CA VAL A 337 -7.58 19.27 -0.89
C VAL A 337 -6.48 20.26 -0.53
N LEU A 338 -5.83 20.01 0.61
CA LEU A 338 -4.66 20.75 1.07
C LEU A 338 -3.49 19.77 1.28
N ASN A 339 -2.45 19.92 0.46
CA ASN A 339 -1.24 19.12 0.57
C ASN A 339 -0.04 19.96 1.00
N LEU A 340 0.38 19.74 2.25
CA LEU A 340 1.54 20.34 2.90
C LEU A 340 2.61 19.30 3.24
N SER A 341 2.55 18.11 2.62
CA SER A 341 3.48 17.02 2.90
C SER A 341 4.93 17.36 2.57
N LYS A 342 5.88 16.70 3.23
CA LYS A 342 7.32 16.86 2.98
C LYS A 342 7.78 18.32 3.17
N ASN A 343 7.38 18.93 4.27
CA ASN A 343 7.81 20.26 4.71
C ASN A 343 8.51 20.15 6.09
N GLN A 344 8.65 21.26 6.81
CA GLN A 344 9.27 21.33 8.13
C GLN A 344 8.25 21.83 9.17
N ILE A 345 6.96 21.55 8.97
CA ILE A 345 5.90 22.06 9.84
C ILE A 345 5.99 21.40 11.22
N GLU A 346 6.08 22.20 12.27
CA GLU A 346 6.24 21.71 13.65
C GLU A 346 4.92 21.63 14.42
N LYS A 347 3.93 22.45 14.05
CA LYS A 347 2.66 22.58 14.77
C LYS A 347 1.50 22.79 13.81
N ILE A 348 0.34 22.29 14.20
CA ILE A 348 -0.94 22.53 13.52
C ILE A 348 -1.61 23.73 14.20
N ASP A 349 -1.73 24.84 13.48
CA ASP A 349 -2.44 26.03 13.97
C ASP A 349 -3.92 26.00 13.57
N HIS A 350 -4.80 26.02 14.57
CA HIS A 350 -6.23 26.05 14.36
C HIS A 350 -6.72 27.34 13.68
N GLN A 351 -6.05 28.48 13.92
CA GLN A 351 -6.46 29.77 13.37
C GLN A 351 -6.26 29.77 11.85
N LEU A 352 -5.13 29.20 11.40
CA LEU A 352 -4.81 28.99 9.99
C LEU A 352 -5.87 28.12 9.29
N LEU A 353 -6.28 27.01 9.89
CA LEU A 353 -7.18 26.04 9.25
C LEU A 353 -8.67 26.37 9.39
N LYS A 354 -9.04 27.29 10.30
CA LYS A 354 -10.43 27.68 10.60
C LYS A 354 -11.28 28.02 9.36
N PRO A 355 -10.76 28.72 8.33
CA PRO A 355 -11.55 29.03 7.13
C PRO A 355 -11.88 27.82 6.24
N LEU A 356 -11.13 26.72 6.36
CA LEU A 356 -11.18 25.56 5.44
C LEU A 356 -12.35 24.61 5.75
N THR A 357 -13.55 25.15 5.85
CA THR A 357 -14.75 24.41 6.30
C THR A 357 -15.21 23.29 5.36
N GLN A 358 -14.79 23.31 4.09
CA GLN A 358 -15.12 22.28 3.07
C GLN A 358 -13.97 21.31 2.80
N LEU A 359 -12.91 21.32 3.63
CA LEU A 359 -11.75 20.48 3.41
C LEU A 359 -12.10 19.00 3.58
N GLU A 360 -11.82 18.20 2.56
CA GLU A 360 -12.07 16.76 2.49
C GLU A 360 -10.77 15.97 2.69
N GLU A 361 -9.63 16.51 2.24
CA GLU A 361 -8.31 15.89 2.34
C GLU A 361 -7.26 16.86 2.89
N LEU A 362 -6.57 16.43 3.94
CA LEU A 362 -5.42 17.13 4.53
C LEU A 362 -4.22 16.20 4.58
N ASN A 363 -3.16 16.56 3.84
CA ASN A 363 -1.91 15.83 3.87
C ASN A 363 -0.81 16.64 4.55
N LEU A 364 -0.42 16.20 5.75
CA LEU A 364 0.66 16.73 6.58
C LEU A 364 1.77 15.70 6.81
N SER A 365 1.81 14.63 6.01
CA SER A 365 2.83 13.58 6.13
C SER A 365 4.24 14.13 5.91
N ASN A 366 5.26 13.49 6.48
CA ASN A 366 6.66 13.87 6.32
C ASN A 366 6.92 15.32 6.78
N ASN A 367 6.51 15.64 8.00
CA ASN A 367 6.75 16.94 8.65
C ASN A 367 7.42 16.71 10.03
N LEU A 368 7.44 17.73 10.88
CA LEU A 368 8.08 17.71 12.20
C LEU A 368 7.06 17.84 13.35
N ILE A 369 5.80 17.48 13.09
CA ILE A 369 4.71 17.66 14.05
C ILE A 369 4.93 16.73 15.24
N SER A 370 4.95 17.27 16.46
CA SER A 370 5.20 16.51 17.70
C SER A 370 3.96 16.27 18.56
N GLN A 371 2.92 17.08 18.38
CA GLN A 371 1.67 16.99 19.14
C GLN A 371 0.47 17.48 18.33
N ILE A 372 -0.72 16.98 18.65
CA ILE A 372 -1.99 17.47 18.11
C ILE A 372 -2.89 17.89 19.27
N ASN A 373 -3.17 19.18 19.38
CA ASN A 373 -3.95 19.74 20.49
C ASN A 373 -5.45 19.77 20.16
N ASN A 374 -6.31 19.91 21.18
CA ASN A 374 -7.78 19.86 21.08
C ASN A 374 -8.38 20.84 20.07
N ASN A 375 -7.72 21.97 19.84
CA ASN A 375 -8.19 22.98 18.90
C ASN A 375 -7.64 22.78 17.48
N GLY A 376 -6.56 21.99 17.31
CA GLY A 376 -5.75 22.01 16.09
C GLY A 376 -6.50 21.67 14.82
N LEU A 377 -7.37 20.65 14.86
CA LEU A 377 -8.09 20.15 13.68
C LEU A 377 -9.62 20.08 13.87
N SER A 378 -10.14 20.48 15.04
CA SER A 378 -11.56 20.34 15.39
C SER A 378 -12.50 21.17 14.52
N CYS A 379 -11.99 22.16 13.79
CA CYS A 379 -12.75 22.98 12.84
C CYS A 379 -13.04 22.29 11.50
N LEU A 380 -12.34 21.18 11.19
CA LEU A 380 -12.40 20.49 9.89
C LEU A 380 -13.48 19.40 9.87
N GLY A 381 -14.74 19.79 10.07
CA GLY A 381 -15.87 18.86 10.19
C GLY A 381 -16.17 18.00 8.95
N ASN A 382 -15.69 18.39 7.77
CA ASN A 382 -15.89 17.68 6.49
C ASN A 382 -14.69 16.79 6.10
N LEU A 383 -13.66 16.70 6.93
CA LEU A 383 -12.45 15.95 6.61
C LEU A 383 -12.75 14.45 6.48
N ILE A 384 -12.29 13.86 5.39
CA ILE A 384 -12.46 12.43 5.04
C ILE A 384 -11.12 11.70 5.14
N TYR A 385 -10.04 12.31 4.64
CA TYR A 385 -8.69 11.75 4.61
C TYR A 385 -7.71 12.63 5.38
N LEU A 386 -7.04 12.04 6.37
CA LEU A 386 -6.00 12.70 7.15
C LEU A 386 -4.71 11.89 7.12
N TYR A 387 -3.66 12.48 6.55
CA TYR A 387 -2.33 11.90 6.44
C TYR A 387 -1.36 12.63 7.36
N LEU A 388 -0.82 11.92 8.35
CA LEU A 388 0.11 12.42 9.36
C LEU A 388 1.31 11.48 9.54
N GLU A 389 1.50 10.53 8.62
CA GLU A 389 2.61 9.58 8.70
C GLU A 389 3.97 10.27 8.56
N ASN A 390 5.01 9.65 9.14
CA ASN A 390 6.38 10.19 9.15
C ASN A 390 6.43 11.60 9.78
N ASN A 391 5.91 11.72 11.01
CA ASN A 391 6.05 12.90 11.86
C ASN A 391 6.75 12.51 13.18
N GLN A 392 6.66 13.34 14.20
CA GLN A 392 7.22 13.09 15.52
C GLN A 392 6.14 13.03 16.61
N ILE A 393 4.90 12.69 16.23
CA ILE A 393 3.73 12.79 17.11
C ILE A 393 3.89 11.83 18.27
N MET A 394 3.91 12.38 19.49
CA MET A 394 3.91 11.60 20.74
C MET A 394 2.54 11.63 21.41
N ASN A 395 1.89 12.79 21.39
CA ASN A 395 0.62 13.04 22.09
C ASN A 395 -0.42 13.61 21.12
N ILE A 396 -1.62 13.06 21.19
CA ILE A 396 -2.82 13.59 20.55
C ILE A 396 -3.79 13.85 21.69
N GLU A 397 -4.31 15.06 21.86
CA GLU A 397 -5.28 15.37 22.92
C GLU A 397 -6.67 14.81 22.59
N ARG A 398 -7.47 14.52 23.62
CA ARG A 398 -8.73 13.74 23.52
C ARG A 398 -9.71 14.24 22.47
N ARG A 399 -9.84 15.56 22.28
CA ARG A 399 -10.80 16.20 21.34
C ARG A 399 -10.14 16.66 20.05
N ALA A 400 -8.83 16.46 19.90
CA ALA A 400 -8.08 16.93 18.74
C ALA A 400 -8.59 16.35 17.41
N LEU A 401 -9.13 15.13 17.44
CA LEU A 401 -9.69 14.43 16.28
C LEU A 401 -11.21 14.28 16.37
N ASN A 402 -11.91 15.29 16.88
CA ASN A 402 -13.37 15.32 16.84
C ASN A 402 -13.88 15.55 15.41
N MET A 403 -13.81 14.51 14.57
CA MET A 403 -14.09 14.55 13.13
C MET A 403 -15.11 13.49 12.73
N ASN A 404 -16.37 13.89 12.66
CA ASN A 404 -17.49 12.97 12.43
C ASN A 404 -17.55 12.37 11.01
N ASN A 405 -16.74 12.85 10.07
CA ASN A 405 -16.73 12.39 8.67
C ASN A 405 -15.44 11.66 8.28
N LEU A 406 -14.47 11.57 9.19
CA LEU A 406 -13.18 10.97 8.89
C LEU A 406 -13.36 9.48 8.58
N LYS A 407 -12.82 9.04 7.45
CA LYS A 407 -12.84 7.64 7.00
C LYS A 407 -11.46 6.99 7.05
N TYR A 408 -10.43 7.77 6.79
CA TYR A 408 -9.06 7.29 6.71
C TYR A 408 -8.13 8.15 7.57
N LEU A 409 -7.43 7.50 8.48
CA LEU A 409 -6.46 8.12 9.37
C LEU A 409 -5.12 7.38 9.29
N ASN A 410 -4.08 8.09 8.82
CA ASN A 410 -2.73 7.55 8.80
C ASN A 410 -1.83 8.28 9.79
N LEU A 411 -1.38 7.55 10.81
CA LEU A 411 -0.47 7.98 11.88
C LEU A 411 0.79 7.11 11.91
N ALA A 412 1.08 6.36 10.85
CA ALA A 412 2.23 5.47 10.80
C ALA A 412 3.56 6.23 10.95
N TYR A 413 4.61 5.57 11.43
CA TYR A 413 5.94 6.19 11.58
C TYR A 413 5.89 7.47 12.42
N ASN A 414 5.35 7.36 13.63
CA ASN A 414 5.33 8.41 14.64
C ASN A 414 5.94 7.87 15.95
N LYS A 415 5.74 8.56 17.07
CA LYS A 415 6.30 8.21 18.39
C LYS A 415 5.20 7.95 19.42
N ILE A 416 3.99 7.59 18.98
CA ILE A 416 2.82 7.38 19.83
C ILE A 416 3.06 6.15 20.71
N SER A 417 2.97 6.28 22.03
CA SER A 417 3.16 5.16 22.97
C SER A 417 1.91 4.82 23.79
N ASN A 418 1.12 5.82 24.16
CA ASN A 418 -0.02 5.64 25.07
C ASN A 418 -1.33 6.01 24.38
N LEU A 419 -2.19 5.02 24.21
CA LEU A 419 -3.58 5.21 23.81
C LEU A 419 -4.46 5.21 25.08
N SER A 420 -4.43 6.30 25.86
CA SER A 420 -5.18 6.39 27.14
C SER A 420 -6.45 7.24 26.99
N PRO A 421 -7.61 6.76 27.48
CA PRO A 421 -8.88 7.51 27.43
C PRO A 421 -8.85 8.76 28.31
N ASN A 422 -7.95 8.83 29.28
CA ASN A 422 -8.04 9.80 30.36
C ASN A 422 -7.39 11.15 30.07
N ASN A 423 -6.56 11.33 29.03
CA ASN A 423 -6.01 12.65 28.63
C ASN A 423 -5.25 12.68 27.29
N LEU A 424 -5.08 11.54 26.61
CA LEU A 424 -4.28 11.46 25.38
C LEU A 424 -5.22 11.18 24.21
N PHE A 425 -5.05 10.07 23.51
CA PHE A 425 -5.78 9.75 22.30
C PHE A 425 -7.08 8.97 22.59
N SER A 426 -8.22 9.45 22.08
CA SER A 426 -9.51 8.78 22.22
C SER A 426 -10.16 8.52 20.87
N PHE A 427 -10.66 7.29 20.71
CA PHE A 427 -11.45 6.86 19.55
C PHE A 427 -12.92 7.29 19.62
N GLU A 428 -13.34 7.95 20.71
CA GLU A 428 -14.74 8.32 21.00
C GLU A 428 -15.44 9.05 19.85
N TYR A 429 -14.70 9.87 19.09
CA TYR A 429 -15.26 10.72 18.03
C TYR A 429 -15.03 10.17 16.60
N LEU A 430 -14.48 8.96 16.47
CA LEU A 430 -14.04 8.39 15.19
C LEU A 430 -15.01 7.33 14.64
N GLY A 431 -16.32 7.49 14.89
CA GLY A 431 -17.34 6.48 14.58
C GLY A 431 -17.55 6.14 13.10
N LYS A 432 -17.06 6.97 12.17
CA LYS A 432 -17.10 6.70 10.71
C LYS A 432 -15.78 6.21 10.13
N VAL A 433 -14.72 6.10 10.93
CA VAL A 433 -13.41 5.70 10.43
C VAL A 433 -13.47 4.24 9.97
N GLU A 434 -13.01 4.01 8.75
CA GLU A 434 -12.97 2.70 8.09
C GLU A 434 -11.55 2.10 8.19
N VAL A 435 -10.51 2.94 8.10
CA VAL A 435 -9.10 2.53 8.11
C VAL A 435 -8.27 3.39 9.04
N ILE A 436 -7.52 2.74 9.92
CA ILE A 436 -6.52 3.38 10.79
C ILE A 436 -5.16 2.70 10.55
N ASP A 437 -4.13 3.49 10.25
CA ASP A 437 -2.74 3.02 10.27
C ASP A 437 -1.98 3.67 11.42
N LEU A 438 -1.55 2.83 12.37
CA LEU A 438 -0.74 3.15 13.54
C LEU A 438 0.56 2.34 13.55
N SER A 439 0.97 1.77 12.42
CA SER A 439 2.20 0.99 12.32
C SER A 439 3.44 1.83 12.61
N HIS A 440 4.55 1.19 13.00
CA HIS A 440 5.79 1.91 13.29
C HIS A 440 5.61 3.03 14.34
N ASN A 441 5.00 2.69 15.46
CA ASN A 441 4.88 3.54 16.65
C ASN A 441 5.44 2.79 17.88
N ASN A 442 5.21 3.32 19.08
CA ASN A 442 5.69 2.75 20.35
C ASN A 442 4.54 2.22 21.22
N ILE A 443 3.42 1.83 20.61
CA ILE A 443 2.20 1.46 21.35
C ILE A 443 2.43 0.13 22.07
N VAL A 444 2.07 0.08 23.36
CA VAL A 444 2.27 -1.12 24.20
C VAL A 444 0.99 -1.89 24.47
N ASN A 445 -0.16 -1.21 24.49
CA ASN A 445 -1.44 -1.77 24.92
C ASN A 445 -2.56 -1.28 23.99
N PHE A 446 -3.64 -2.05 23.89
CA PHE A 446 -4.84 -1.62 23.18
C PHE A 446 -5.56 -0.52 23.97
N ALA A 447 -6.06 0.51 23.28
CA ALA A 447 -6.81 1.59 23.92
C ALA A 447 -8.19 1.14 24.40
N PHE A 448 -8.79 1.86 25.34
CA PHE A 448 -10.24 1.81 25.55
C PHE A 448 -10.96 2.57 24.43
N GLY A 449 -12.17 2.13 24.05
CA GLY A 449 -13.05 2.89 23.14
C GLY A 449 -13.11 2.39 21.70
N TRP A 450 -12.49 1.26 21.35
CA TRP A 450 -12.64 0.67 20.02
C TRP A 450 -14.08 0.28 19.66
N HIS A 451 -14.92 0.01 20.66
CA HIS A 451 -16.36 -0.21 20.47
C HIS A 451 -17.07 0.98 19.81
N ASN A 452 -16.49 2.19 19.88
CA ASN A 452 -17.03 3.37 19.21
C ASN A 452 -16.73 3.40 17.71
N LEU A 453 -15.80 2.57 17.21
CA LEU A 453 -15.37 2.53 15.82
C LEU A 453 -16.30 1.63 14.97
N LEU A 454 -17.57 2.02 14.89
CA LEU A 454 -18.68 1.24 14.29
C LEU A 454 -18.57 1.01 12.77
N LYS A 455 -17.58 1.60 12.09
CA LYS A 455 -17.34 1.42 10.65
C LYS A 455 -15.94 0.86 10.35
N LEU A 456 -15.16 0.55 11.37
CA LEU A 456 -13.79 0.11 11.22
C LEU A 456 -13.72 -1.24 10.50
N GLN A 457 -12.89 -1.28 9.46
CA GLN A 457 -12.67 -2.46 8.63
C GLN A 457 -11.22 -2.92 8.70
N LYS A 458 -10.28 -1.98 8.82
CA LYS A 458 -8.85 -2.28 8.84
C LYS A 458 -8.10 -1.42 9.85
N VAL A 459 -7.25 -2.09 10.63
CA VAL A 459 -6.32 -1.45 11.56
C VAL A 459 -4.94 -2.05 11.35
N ASN A 460 -3.95 -1.19 11.16
CA ASN A 460 -2.55 -1.60 11.12
C ASN A 460 -1.84 -1.16 12.41
N LEU A 461 -1.42 -2.13 13.22
CA LEU A 461 -0.67 -1.97 14.47
C LEU A 461 0.68 -2.69 14.39
N SER A 462 1.13 -3.05 13.18
CA SER A 462 2.41 -3.73 12.98
C SER A 462 3.58 -2.86 13.46
N LYS A 463 4.66 -3.51 13.92
CA LYS A 463 5.88 -2.83 14.38
C LYS A 463 5.62 -1.76 15.46
N ASN A 464 4.90 -2.19 16.50
CA ASN A 464 4.75 -1.48 17.76
C ASN A 464 5.47 -2.26 18.87
N ASN A 465 5.09 -2.06 20.13
CA ASN A 465 5.74 -2.64 21.30
C ASN A 465 4.79 -3.50 22.16
N PHE A 466 3.79 -4.14 21.53
CA PHE A 466 2.85 -5.03 22.21
C PHE A 466 3.53 -6.33 22.66
N THR A 467 3.27 -6.77 23.90
CA THR A 467 3.90 -7.98 24.48
C THR A 467 2.92 -9.10 24.76
N VAL A 468 1.65 -8.78 24.98
CA VAL A 468 0.57 -9.75 25.23
C VAL A 468 -0.62 -9.38 24.36
N LEU A 469 -1.21 -10.36 23.70
CA LEU A 469 -2.52 -10.22 23.05
C LEU A 469 -3.53 -11.03 23.84
N SER A 470 -4.55 -10.38 24.41
CA SER A 470 -5.69 -11.08 25.00
C SER A 470 -6.91 -11.01 24.07
N ILE A 471 -7.66 -12.11 23.98
CA ILE A 471 -8.92 -12.14 23.24
C ILE A 471 -9.93 -11.11 23.79
N GLU A 472 -9.87 -10.78 25.08
CA GLU A 472 -10.73 -9.77 25.69
C GLU A 472 -10.54 -8.38 25.08
N GLU A 473 -9.33 -8.05 24.61
CA GLU A 473 -9.01 -6.74 24.07
C GLU A 473 -9.61 -6.54 22.66
N ILE A 474 -9.80 -7.63 21.93
CA ILE A 474 -10.17 -7.61 20.51
C ILE A 474 -11.56 -8.20 20.21
N HIS A 475 -12.21 -8.87 21.18
CA HIS A 475 -13.52 -9.49 20.94
C HIS A 475 -14.65 -8.47 20.73
N ASN A 476 -14.59 -7.31 21.38
CA ASN A 476 -15.61 -6.25 21.31
C ASN A 476 -15.52 -5.38 20.04
N LEU A 477 -14.69 -5.79 19.09
CA LEU A 477 -14.48 -5.07 17.85
C LEU A 477 -15.57 -5.44 16.84
N ASN A 478 -16.03 -4.44 16.10
CA ASN A 478 -17.11 -4.52 15.13
C ASN A 478 -17.01 -5.73 14.17
N THR A 479 -18.14 -6.18 13.62
CA THR A 479 -18.17 -7.40 12.82
C THR A 479 -17.45 -7.21 11.48
N ARG A 480 -16.39 -8.01 11.24
CA ARG A 480 -15.46 -8.00 10.09
C ARG A 480 -14.35 -6.96 10.16
N LEU A 481 -13.44 -7.15 11.12
CA LEU A 481 -12.24 -6.34 11.28
C LEU A 481 -10.99 -7.13 10.86
N LYS A 482 -10.12 -6.48 10.07
CA LYS A 482 -8.75 -6.94 9.80
C LYS A 482 -7.75 -6.17 10.66
N ILE A 483 -7.01 -6.86 11.52
CA ILE A 483 -5.98 -6.28 12.39
C ILE A 483 -4.62 -6.85 12.01
N ASP A 484 -3.69 -5.97 11.64
CA ASP A 484 -2.29 -6.34 11.45
C ASP A 484 -1.50 -6.06 12.74
N LEU A 485 -1.01 -7.12 13.36
CA LEU A 485 -0.21 -7.13 14.59
C LEU A 485 1.18 -7.73 14.35
N SER A 486 1.61 -7.80 13.08
CA SER A 486 2.90 -8.36 12.71
C SER A 486 4.07 -7.57 13.30
N LEU A 487 5.20 -8.26 13.50
CA LEU A 487 6.48 -7.65 13.90
C LEU A 487 6.41 -6.83 15.20
N ASN A 488 5.66 -7.31 16.18
CA ASN A 488 5.63 -6.83 17.56
C ASN A 488 6.44 -7.77 18.49
N PRO A 489 6.78 -7.36 19.72
CA PRO A 489 7.43 -8.24 20.69
C PRO A 489 6.43 -9.13 21.45
N PHE A 490 5.39 -9.66 20.81
CA PHE A 490 4.43 -10.55 21.47
C PHE A 490 5.12 -11.79 22.02
N LYS A 491 4.92 -12.04 23.31
CA LYS A 491 5.37 -13.23 24.05
C LYS A 491 4.22 -14.20 24.34
N VAL A 492 3.03 -13.67 24.56
CA VAL A 492 1.83 -14.44 24.90
C VAL A 492 0.64 -14.00 24.04
N ILE A 493 -0.07 -15.00 23.52
CA ILE A 493 -1.35 -14.89 22.83
C ILE A 493 -2.36 -15.66 23.67
N ASP A 494 -3.08 -14.94 24.52
CA ASP A 494 -4.06 -15.48 25.45
C ASP A 494 -5.43 -15.63 24.78
N LEU A 495 -5.79 -16.89 24.51
CA LEU A 495 -7.10 -17.29 23.97
C LEU A 495 -7.95 -18.04 24.99
N SER A 496 -7.62 -17.99 26.28
CA SER A 496 -8.27 -18.78 27.33
C SER A 496 -9.79 -18.59 27.40
N LEU A 497 -10.28 -17.39 27.12
CA LEU A 497 -11.71 -17.04 27.15
C LEU A 497 -12.43 -17.20 25.80
N LEU A 498 -11.71 -17.55 24.74
CA LEU A 498 -12.27 -17.57 23.39
C LEU A 498 -13.44 -18.54 23.25
N GLU A 499 -13.34 -19.74 23.82
CA GLU A 499 -14.45 -20.73 23.76
C GLU A 499 -15.70 -20.25 24.51
N PHE A 500 -15.54 -19.52 25.61
CA PHE A 500 -16.65 -18.94 26.37
C PHE A 500 -17.31 -17.81 25.58
N LEU A 501 -16.52 -16.85 25.08
CA LEU A 501 -17.01 -15.71 24.32
C LEU A 501 -17.79 -16.14 23.06
N VAL A 502 -17.32 -17.17 22.37
CA VAL A 502 -17.97 -17.68 21.16
C VAL A 502 -19.31 -18.36 21.47
N ARG A 503 -19.48 -18.97 22.66
CA ARG A 503 -20.76 -19.56 23.08
C ARG A 503 -21.81 -18.51 23.43
N GLU A 504 -21.39 -17.43 24.06
CA GLU A 504 -22.27 -16.31 24.44
C GLU A 504 -22.63 -15.42 23.24
N SER A 505 -21.81 -15.42 22.19
CA SER A 505 -22.11 -14.63 20.99
C SER A 505 -23.30 -15.21 20.22
N ASP A 506 -24.36 -14.41 20.03
CA ASP A 506 -25.55 -14.68 19.19
C ASP A 506 -25.21 -14.74 17.68
N ILE A 507 -24.18 -15.50 17.30
CA ILE A 507 -23.77 -15.64 15.90
C ILE A 507 -24.77 -16.57 15.22
N SER A 508 -25.82 -15.96 14.65
CA SER A 508 -26.72 -16.65 13.75
C SER A 508 -25.91 -17.28 12.61
N LEU A 509 -25.88 -18.61 12.59
CA LEU A 509 -24.98 -19.47 11.82
C LEU A 509 -25.26 -19.51 10.30
N ASN A 510 -25.75 -18.43 9.70
CA ASN A 510 -26.38 -18.46 8.37
C ASN A 510 -25.68 -17.64 7.27
N THR A 511 -24.37 -17.40 7.33
CA THR A 511 -23.64 -16.96 6.13
C THR A 511 -22.31 -17.67 5.95
N ASN A 512 -22.09 -18.16 4.73
CA ASN A 512 -20.97 -19.01 4.31
C ASN A 512 -19.68 -18.26 3.98
N THR A 513 -19.49 -17.02 4.44
CA THR A 513 -18.38 -16.21 3.91
C THR A 513 -17.79 -15.28 4.96
N THR A 514 -16.54 -15.57 5.33
CA THR A 514 -15.55 -14.78 6.09
C THR A 514 -15.66 -14.76 7.63
N PRO A 515 -14.52 -14.92 8.35
CA PRO A 515 -14.47 -14.82 9.80
C PRO A 515 -14.75 -13.39 10.27
N ILE A 516 -15.30 -13.26 11.48
CA ILE A 516 -15.64 -11.96 12.07
C ILE A 516 -14.39 -11.13 12.37
N LEU A 517 -13.32 -11.80 12.80
CA LEU A 517 -12.04 -11.18 13.10
C LEU A 517 -10.93 -11.85 12.30
N HIS A 518 -10.13 -11.05 11.63
CA HIS A 518 -8.93 -11.51 10.93
C HIS A 518 -7.70 -10.83 11.54
N VAL A 519 -6.87 -11.61 12.24
CA VAL A 519 -5.64 -11.15 12.90
C VAL A 519 -4.41 -11.65 12.15
N ILE A 520 -3.45 -10.77 11.88
CA ILE A 520 -2.14 -11.14 11.32
C ILE A 520 -1.09 -11.01 12.42
N LEU A 521 -0.38 -12.09 12.74
CA LEU A 521 0.64 -12.17 13.80
C LEU A 521 2.03 -12.56 13.27
N SER A 522 2.29 -12.47 11.97
CA SER A 522 3.58 -12.91 11.41
C SER A 522 4.79 -12.16 11.98
N GLY A 523 5.89 -12.86 12.22
CA GLY A 523 7.16 -12.26 12.64
C GLY A 523 7.27 -11.91 14.13
N ASN A 524 6.37 -12.41 14.99
CA ASN A 524 6.50 -12.36 16.44
C ASN A 524 7.23 -13.61 16.99
N ARG A 525 7.79 -13.53 18.20
CA ARG A 525 8.48 -14.66 18.88
C ARG A 525 7.86 -14.98 20.24
N LEU A 526 7.19 -16.11 20.33
CA LEU A 526 6.39 -16.49 21.50
C LEU A 526 7.18 -17.28 22.55
N ILE A 527 6.66 -17.26 23.79
CA ILE A 527 7.06 -18.19 24.84
C ILE A 527 6.42 -19.55 24.56
N CYS A 528 7.22 -20.60 24.43
CA CYS A 528 6.72 -21.97 24.23
C CYS A 528 6.50 -22.69 25.56
N GLY A 529 5.63 -22.08 26.36
CA GLY A 529 5.17 -22.59 27.65
C GLY A 529 3.65 -22.63 27.71
N CYS A 530 3.11 -22.99 28.88
CA CYS A 530 1.67 -23.16 29.07
C CYS A 530 0.86 -21.87 28.81
N GLN A 531 1.49 -20.70 28.87
CA GLN A 531 0.84 -19.41 28.65
C GLN A 531 0.22 -19.30 27.26
N ASN A 532 0.76 -20.02 26.27
CA ASN A 532 0.24 -20.07 24.91
C ASN A 532 -0.46 -21.41 24.61
N PHE A 533 -0.87 -22.18 25.64
CA PHE A 533 -1.48 -23.50 25.46
C PHE A 533 -2.76 -23.45 24.61
N ASP A 534 -3.67 -22.52 24.89
CA ASP A 534 -4.90 -22.38 24.10
C ASP A 534 -4.62 -21.89 22.69
N PHE A 535 -3.59 -21.06 22.49
CA PHE A 535 -3.15 -20.69 21.15
C PHE A 535 -2.56 -21.88 20.38
N ALA A 536 -1.76 -22.73 21.03
CA ALA A 536 -1.26 -23.96 20.42
C ALA A 536 -2.41 -24.92 20.06
N ARG A 537 -3.41 -25.08 20.95
CA ARG A 537 -4.65 -25.83 20.65
C ARG A 537 -5.39 -25.26 19.45
N TYR A 538 -5.50 -23.94 19.35
CA TYR A 538 -6.13 -23.26 18.22
C TYR A 538 -5.42 -23.65 16.90
N LEU A 539 -4.09 -23.51 16.83
CA LEU A 539 -3.32 -23.83 15.62
C LEU A 539 -3.40 -25.31 15.22
N GLN A 540 -3.50 -26.22 16.20
CA GLN A 540 -3.61 -27.66 15.97
C GLN A 540 -5.05 -28.13 15.70
N ASN A 541 -5.99 -27.21 15.46
CA ASN A 541 -7.40 -27.53 15.20
C ASN A 541 -8.10 -28.28 16.35
N GLN A 542 -7.68 -28.04 17.60
CA GLN A 542 -8.21 -28.69 18.82
C GLN A 542 -9.20 -27.83 19.62
N MET A 543 -9.69 -26.73 19.03
CA MET A 543 -10.79 -25.94 19.56
C MET A 543 -12.12 -26.28 18.86
N PRO A 544 -13.28 -25.94 19.46
CA PRO A 544 -14.57 -26.09 18.79
C PRO A 544 -14.60 -25.42 17.40
N LYS A 545 -15.24 -26.05 16.41
CA LYS A 545 -15.28 -25.55 15.02
C LYS A 545 -15.82 -24.12 14.88
N ILE A 546 -16.71 -23.70 15.78
CA ILE A 546 -17.28 -22.35 15.81
C ILE A 546 -16.22 -21.27 16.05
N THR A 547 -15.16 -21.60 16.80
CA THR A 547 -14.05 -20.69 17.10
C THR A 547 -13.35 -20.17 15.84
N TYR A 548 -13.15 -21.04 14.84
CA TYR A 548 -12.50 -20.68 13.58
C TYR A 548 -13.38 -19.84 12.64
N LYS A 549 -14.70 -19.80 12.88
CA LYS A 549 -15.61 -18.86 12.21
C LYS A 549 -15.61 -17.49 12.88
N TYR A 550 -15.28 -17.45 14.17
CA TYR A 550 -15.17 -16.22 14.93
C TYR A 550 -13.88 -15.47 14.58
N ILE A 551 -12.74 -16.13 14.74
CA ILE A 551 -11.41 -15.56 14.56
C ILE A 551 -10.59 -16.42 13.60
N GLN A 552 -9.97 -15.78 12.64
CA GLN A 552 -8.92 -16.33 11.79
C GLN A 552 -7.60 -15.63 12.12
N ILE A 553 -6.56 -16.43 12.37
CA ILE A 553 -5.23 -15.94 12.68
C ILE A 553 -4.26 -16.37 11.58
N GLU A 554 -3.76 -15.41 10.80
CA GLU A 554 -2.64 -15.60 9.89
C GLU A 554 -1.34 -15.46 10.67
N GLN A 555 -0.49 -16.48 10.64
CA GLN A 555 0.71 -16.51 11.47
C GLN A 555 1.86 -17.25 10.79
N ASN A 556 3.07 -16.78 11.08
CA ASN A 556 4.32 -17.49 10.90
C ASN A 556 5.19 -17.16 12.13
N LEU A 557 5.04 -17.99 13.15
CA LEU A 557 5.54 -17.75 14.51
C LEU A 557 6.55 -18.82 14.92
N SER A 558 7.59 -18.38 15.62
CA SER A 558 8.57 -19.25 16.25
C SER A 558 8.58 -19.04 17.76
N CYS A 559 8.98 -20.09 18.47
CA CYS A 559 9.47 -20.04 19.83
C CYS A 559 10.74 -19.19 19.92
N ASP A 560 11.08 -18.76 21.14
CA ASP A 560 12.35 -18.08 21.43
C ASP A 560 13.59 -18.95 21.10
N ASP A 561 13.45 -20.28 21.12
CA ASP A 561 14.51 -21.23 20.73
C ASP A 561 14.56 -21.52 19.21
N GLY A 562 13.70 -20.88 18.41
CA GLY A 562 13.61 -21.06 16.96
C GLY A 562 12.69 -22.18 16.49
N THR A 563 12.11 -22.96 17.41
CA THR A 563 11.11 -23.98 17.06
C THR A 563 9.88 -23.33 16.43
N GLU A 564 9.33 -23.89 15.35
CA GLU A 564 8.07 -23.40 14.80
C GLU A 564 6.93 -23.65 15.79
N PHE A 565 6.21 -22.59 16.18
CA PHE A 565 5.24 -22.66 17.27
C PHE A 565 4.11 -23.67 16.99
N ALA A 566 3.72 -23.84 15.72
CA ALA A 566 2.69 -24.79 15.31
C ALA A 566 3.04 -26.26 15.63
N ASN A 567 4.33 -26.59 15.75
CA ASN A 567 4.83 -27.95 15.95
C ASN A 567 5.07 -28.31 17.43
N VAL A 568 4.79 -27.40 18.36
CA VAL A 568 5.00 -27.64 19.79
C VAL A 568 4.01 -28.68 20.31
N LYS A 569 4.49 -29.65 21.10
CA LYS A 569 3.63 -30.69 21.68
C LYS A 569 2.87 -30.16 22.88
N LEU A 570 1.53 -30.28 22.86
CA LEU A 570 0.67 -29.74 23.91
C LEU A 570 0.95 -30.34 25.31
N ASP A 571 1.31 -31.62 25.37
CA ASP A 571 1.66 -32.33 26.60
C ASP A 571 3.03 -31.92 27.18
N SER A 572 3.85 -31.21 26.42
CA SER A 572 5.14 -30.67 26.90
C SER A 572 5.03 -29.25 27.46
N LEU A 573 3.91 -28.56 27.21
CA LEU A 573 3.73 -27.18 27.63
C LEU A 573 3.44 -27.08 29.14
N THR A 574 4.43 -26.58 29.88
CA THR A 574 4.32 -26.34 31.32
C THR A 574 4.56 -24.87 31.65
N CYS A 575 4.09 -24.44 32.81
CA CYS A 575 4.35 -23.11 33.37
C CYS A 575 4.67 -23.20 34.85
N ASP A 576 5.41 -22.22 35.37
CA ASP A 576 5.70 -22.13 36.80
C ASP A 576 4.38 -22.11 37.60
N TRP A 577 4.30 -22.99 38.60
CA TRP A 577 3.19 -23.11 39.54
C TRP A 577 2.77 -21.77 40.17
N LYS A 578 3.70 -20.82 40.29
CA LYS A 578 3.42 -19.50 40.83
C LYS A 578 2.42 -18.69 40.01
N PHE A 579 2.36 -18.92 38.69
CA PHE A 579 1.38 -18.26 37.79
C PHE A 579 -0.04 -18.81 37.93
N TYR A 580 -0.23 -19.89 38.67
CA TYR A 580 -1.52 -20.50 38.88
C TYR A 580 -2.34 -19.67 39.89
N ASP A 581 -3.29 -18.87 39.41
CA ASP A 581 -4.12 -18.01 40.27
C ASP A 581 -5.29 -18.81 40.89
N ASP A 582 -4.99 -19.54 41.97
CA ASP A 582 -5.96 -20.31 42.73
C ASP A 582 -5.78 -20.04 44.23
N VAL A 583 -6.87 -19.71 44.91
CA VAL A 583 -6.91 -19.40 46.35
C VAL A 583 -6.68 -20.66 47.18
N ASP A 584 -7.03 -21.84 46.65
CA ASP A 584 -6.91 -23.12 47.33
C ASP A 584 -5.53 -23.79 47.10
N LYS A 585 -4.59 -23.12 46.41
CA LYS A 585 -3.28 -23.69 46.11
C LYS A 585 -2.38 -23.70 47.35
N THR A 586 -1.67 -24.80 47.54
CA THR A 586 -0.58 -24.88 48.52
C THR A 586 0.74 -24.40 47.92
N ASP A 587 1.59 -23.78 48.74
CA ASP A 587 2.90 -23.27 48.30
C ASP A 587 3.88 -24.39 47.91
N CYS A 588 4.75 -24.05 46.95
CA CYS A 588 5.89 -24.87 46.55
C CYS A 588 7.18 -24.06 46.71
N SER A 589 7.78 -24.14 47.89
CA SER A 589 9.02 -23.42 48.22
C SER A 589 10.27 -24.29 48.08
N GLU A 590 10.17 -25.60 48.35
CA GLU A 590 11.32 -26.50 48.44
C GLU A 590 11.67 -27.21 47.13
N CYS A 591 10.78 -27.16 46.15
CA CYS A 591 10.88 -27.90 44.89
C CYS A 591 10.62 -26.97 43.69
N GLU A 592 10.96 -27.43 42.49
CA GLU A 592 10.53 -26.78 41.27
C GLU A 592 9.16 -27.33 40.89
N CYS A 593 8.13 -26.47 40.92
CA CYS A 593 6.77 -26.88 40.63
C CYS A 593 6.27 -26.24 39.35
N THR A 594 5.64 -27.04 38.51
CA THR A 594 5.02 -26.56 37.28
C THR A 594 3.62 -27.13 37.11
N PHE A 595 2.78 -26.42 36.37
CA PHE A 595 1.46 -26.87 35.96
C PHE A 595 1.47 -27.20 34.46
N ARG A 596 0.81 -28.30 34.10
CA ARG A 596 0.61 -28.73 32.71
C ARG A 596 -0.90 -28.67 32.38
N PRO A 597 -1.36 -27.73 31.53
CA PRO A 597 -2.77 -27.59 31.20
C PRO A 597 -3.37 -28.78 30.44
N TYR A 598 -2.56 -29.48 29.64
CA TYR A 598 -3.01 -30.56 28.74
C TYR A 598 -3.82 -31.65 29.45
N ASP A 599 -3.31 -32.13 30.58
CA ASP A 599 -3.92 -33.16 31.42
C ASP A 599 -4.34 -32.62 32.80
N ARG A 600 -4.18 -31.30 33.00
CA ARG A 600 -4.32 -30.57 34.27
C ARG A 600 -3.52 -31.20 35.40
N SER A 601 -2.27 -31.58 35.13
CA SER A 601 -1.37 -32.16 36.13
C SER A 601 -0.49 -31.13 36.81
N ALA A 602 -0.16 -31.42 38.07
CA ALA A 602 0.85 -30.71 38.86
C ALA A 602 2.15 -31.49 38.85
N ILE A 603 3.26 -30.88 38.49
CA ILE A 603 4.56 -31.54 38.48
C ILE A 603 5.41 -30.92 39.58
N MET A 604 5.75 -31.70 40.60
CA MET A 604 6.59 -31.31 41.72
C MET A 604 7.95 -32.00 41.61
N ASN A 605 8.95 -31.27 41.12
CA ASN A 605 10.30 -31.77 40.93
C ASN A 605 11.22 -31.36 42.09
N CYS A 606 11.44 -32.32 42.97
CA CYS A 606 12.31 -32.23 44.15
C CYS A 606 13.62 -33.01 43.96
N SER A 607 13.97 -33.36 42.72
CA SER A 607 15.12 -34.22 42.44
C SER A 607 16.47 -33.53 42.64
N SER A 608 17.49 -34.28 43.05
CA SER A 608 18.87 -33.78 43.19
C SER A 608 19.02 -32.57 44.13
N ARG A 609 18.25 -32.54 45.23
CA ARG A 609 18.19 -31.42 46.19
C ARG A 609 18.81 -31.75 47.55
N ASN A 610 19.53 -32.87 47.67
CA ASN A 610 20.12 -33.37 48.92
C ASN A 610 19.09 -33.57 50.05
N LEU A 611 17.85 -33.93 49.72
CA LEU A 611 16.79 -34.16 50.68
C LEU A 611 17.08 -35.43 51.51
N THR A 612 16.95 -35.32 52.84
CA THR A 612 17.01 -36.47 53.76
C THR A 612 15.62 -36.98 54.17
N PHE A 613 14.60 -36.13 54.00
CA PHE A 613 13.19 -36.43 54.23
C PHE A 613 12.38 -36.06 52.99
N ALA A 614 11.39 -36.89 52.63
CA ALA A 614 10.43 -36.52 51.59
C ALA A 614 9.47 -35.42 52.10
N PRO A 615 9.00 -34.51 51.23
CA PRO A 615 8.11 -33.42 51.63
C PRO A 615 6.78 -33.96 52.15
N LYS A 616 6.36 -33.50 53.32
CA LYS A 616 5.04 -33.84 53.90
C LYS A 616 3.91 -33.04 53.25
N THR A 617 4.20 -31.79 52.88
CA THR A 617 3.28 -30.93 52.14
C THR A 617 3.52 -31.14 50.66
N ILE A 618 2.53 -31.72 49.97
CA ILE A 618 2.55 -31.90 48.53
C ILE A 618 1.64 -30.85 47.90
N ILE A 619 2.06 -30.30 46.77
CA ILE A 619 1.26 -29.31 46.06
C ILE A 619 -0.13 -29.86 45.72
N SER A 620 -1.17 -29.07 45.94
CA SER A 620 -2.56 -29.42 45.62
C SER A 620 -3.36 -28.18 45.23
N SER A 621 -4.43 -28.41 44.46
CA SER A 621 -5.44 -27.43 44.07
C SER A 621 -6.69 -28.17 43.60
N ARG A 622 -7.86 -27.53 43.71
CA ARG A 622 -9.14 -28.07 43.24
C ARG A 622 -9.24 -28.20 41.71
N HIS A 623 -8.38 -27.49 40.98
CA HIS A 623 -8.40 -27.40 39.52
C HIS A 623 -7.43 -28.40 38.85
N ILE A 624 -6.83 -29.28 39.64
CA ILE A 624 -5.79 -30.22 39.23
C ILE A 624 -6.29 -31.65 39.30
N ASN A 625 -6.06 -32.38 38.21
CA ASN A 625 -6.53 -33.74 38.08
C ASN A 625 -5.64 -34.74 38.84
N TYR A 626 -4.32 -34.52 38.91
CA TYR A 626 -3.37 -35.34 39.65
C TYR A 626 -1.99 -34.69 39.78
N ILE A 627 -1.14 -35.29 40.62
CA ILE A 627 0.25 -34.85 40.88
C ILE A 627 1.27 -35.87 40.35
N GLU A 628 2.34 -35.36 39.75
CA GLU A 628 3.58 -36.05 39.42
C GLU A 628 4.67 -35.59 40.41
N LEU A 629 5.08 -36.48 41.33
CA LEU A 629 6.08 -36.19 42.35
C LEU A 629 7.40 -36.87 42.02
N ASN A 630 8.44 -36.07 41.79
CA ASN A 630 9.78 -36.54 41.49
C ASN A 630 10.75 -36.22 42.64
N LEU A 631 11.18 -37.26 43.34
CA LEU A 631 12.10 -37.25 44.48
C LEU A 631 13.43 -37.95 44.18
N GLN A 632 13.72 -38.24 42.90
CA GLN A 632 14.92 -39.00 42.52
C GLN A 632 16.24 -38.33 42.95
N ASN A 633 17.31 -39.11 43.10
CA ASN A 633 18.66 -38.64 43.41
C ASN A 633 18.73 -37.81 44.71
N ASN A 634 18.26 -38.37 45.82
CA ASN A 634 18.31 -37.74 47.13
C ASN A 634 18.87 -38.74 48.18
N SER A 635 18.77 -38.42 49.47
CA SER A 635 19.17 -39.27 50.60
C SER A 635 17.98 -39.66 51.48
N ILE A 636 16.79 -39.81 50.90
CA ILE A 636 15.55 -40.10 51.63
C ILE A 636 15.59 -41.55 52.13
N MET A 637 15.34 -41.74 53.43
CA MET A 637 15.35 -43.06 54.08
C MET A 637 13.96 -43.66 54.30
N GLU A 638 12.92 -42.83 54.36
CA GLU A 638 11.53 -43.24 54.56
C GLU A 638 10.57 -42.25 53.88
N LEU A 639 9.44 -42.76 53.37
CA LEU A 639 8.35 -41.95 52.83
C LEU A 639 7.27 -41.70 53.90
N PRO A 640 6.66 -40.51 53.94
CA PRO A 640 5.49 -40.24 54.78
C PRO A 640 4.24 -40.94 54.23
N ASP A 641 3.13 -40.85 54.97
CA ASP A 641 1.84 -41.36 54.50
C ASP A 641 1.25 -40.46 53.41
N TYR A 642 1.20 -40.97 52.19
CA TYR A 642 0.64 -40.31 51.00
C TYR A 642 -0.69 -40.93 50.56
N LYS A 643 -1.30 -41.83 51.35
CA LYS A 643 -2.50 -42.59 50.99
C LYS A 643 -3.67 -41.74 50.51
N HIS A 644 -3.84 -40.56 51.11
CA HIS A 644 -4.94 -39.64 50.83
C HIS A 644 -4.60 -38.57 49.79
N LEU A 645 -3.38 -38.57 49.25
CA LEU A 645 -2.96 -37.62 48.24
C LEU A 645 -3.24 -38.14 46.83
N ASN A 646 -3.52 -37.22 45.91
CA ASN A 646 -3.83 -37.54 44.52
C ASN A 646 -2.57 -37.58 43.64
N ILE A 647 -1.57 -38.33 44.09
CA ILE A 647 -0.32 -38.54 43.34
C ILE A 647 -0.52 -39.74 42.41
N GLN A 648 -0.40 -39.52 41.11
CA GLN A 648 -0.49 -40.59 40.11
C GLN A 648 0.87 -41.06 39.60
N LYS A 649 1.90 -40.22 39.67
CA LYS A 649 3.28 -40.62 39.33
C LYS A 649 4.20 -40.30 40.50
N LEU A 650 4.87 -41.31 41.04
CA LEU A 650 5.82 -41.16 42.13
C LEU A 650 7.17 -41.75 41.71
N ASN A 651 8.18 -40.89 41.58
CA ASN A 651 9.55 -41.31 41.35
C ASN A 651 10.39 -41.07 42.61
N VAL A 652 10.80 -42.14 43.27
CA VAL A 652 11.67 -42.13 44.45
C VAL A 652 12.95 -42.94 44.21
N GLY A 653 13.36 -43.09 42.95
CA GLY A 653 14.57 -43.81 42.58
C GLY A 653 15.84 -43.14 43.12
N TYR A 654 16.94 -43.89 43.21
CA TYR A 654 18.26 -43.39 43.64
C TYR A 654 18.21 -42.66 45.00
N ASN A 655 17.69 -43.36 46.01
CA ASN A 655 17.55 -42.88 47.38
C ASN A 655 18.09 -43.93 48.37
N LYS A 656 17.80 -43.80 49.66
CA LYS A 656 18.28 -44.71 50.73
C LYS A 656 17.14 -45.47 51.42
N LEU A 657 16.00 -45.66 50.74
CA LEU A 657 14.83 -46.31 51.33
C LEU A 657 15.16 -47.75 51.73
N THR A 658 14.87 -48.13 52.97
CA THR A 658 15.07 -49.50 53.49
C THR A 658 13.78 -50.30 53.61
N LYS A 659 12.64 -49.61 53.66
CA LYS A 659 11.28 -50.17 53.72
C LYS A 659 10.33 -49.37 52.84
N ILE A 660 9.31 -50.04 52.31
CA ILE A 660 8.21 -49.41 51.57
C ILE A 660 6.88 -49.97 52.10
N ASN A 661 6.04 -49.10 52.67
CA ASN A 661 4.71 -49.49 53.13
C ASN A 661 3.69 -49.25 52.02
N ILE A 662 3.14 -50.32 51.46
CA ILE A 662 2.19 -50.23 50.34
C ILE A 662 0.89 -49.54 50.76
N THR A 663 0.49 -49.62 52.03
CA THR A 663 -0.75 -49.02 52.53
C THR A 663 -0.67 -47.49 52.69
N HIS A 664 0.54 -46.95 52.75
CA HIS A 664 0.83 -45.51 52.81
C HIS A 664 1.02 -44.88 51.41
N LEU A 665 1.00 -45.69 50.35
CA LEU A 665 1.11 -45.20 48.99
C LEU A 665 -0.22 -44.62 48.48
N PRO A 666 -0.19 -43.67 47.54
CA PRO A 666 -1.39 -43.11 46.92
C PRO A 666 -2.27 -44.18 46.28
N LYS A 667 -3.59 -44.16 46.57
CA LYS A 667 -4.53 -45.18 46.08
C LYS A 667 -4.65 -45.25 44.55
N HIS A 668 -4.50 -44.11 43.86
CA HIS A 668 -4.68 -43.99 42.42
C HIS A 668 -3.37 -43.93 41.64
N ILE A 669 -2.25 -44.36 42.23
CA ILE A 669 -0.95 -44.35 41.57
C ILE A 669 -0.95 -45.17 40.27
N MET A 670 -0.42 -44.57 39.21
CA MET A 670 -0.28 -45.14 37.87
C MET A 670 1.18 -45.47 37.54
N GLU A 671 2.14 -44.68 38.03
CA GLU A 671 3.56 -44.92 37.83
C GLU A 671 4.31 -44.86 39.17
N LEU A 672 5.09 -45.90 39.47
CA LEU A 672 5.91 -45.98 40.67
C LEU A 672 7.34 -46.40 40.32
N ASN A 673 8.31 -45.52 40.58
CA ASN A 673 9.73 -45.82 40.42
C ASN A 673 10.44 -45.89 41.79
N LEU A 674 10.96 -47.07 42.11
CA LEU A 674 11.68 -47.43 43.35
C LEU A 674 13.13 -47.85 43.09
N GLU A 675 13.67 -47.61 41.88
CA GLU A 675 14.98 -48.12 41.47
C GLU A 675 16.11 -47.62 42.37
N HIS A 676 17.18 -48.41 42.48
CA HIS A 676 18.43 -48.02 43.16
C HIS A 676 18.21 -47.46 44.57
N ASN A 677 17.49 -48.21 45.41
CA ASN A 677 17.32 -47.97 46.85
C ASN A 677 17.95 -49.13 47.65
N ASN A 678 17.72 -49.16 48.97
CA ASN A 678 18.18 -50.23 49.88
C ASN A 678 17.03 -51.18 50.28
N LEU A 679 16.03 -51.36 49.41
CA LEU A 679 14.86 -52.18 49.72
C LEU A 679 15.23 -53.67 49.67
N MET A 680 15.08 -54.36 50.79
CA MET A 680 15.29 -55.81 50.87
C MET A 680 13.98 -56.61 50.72
N LYS A 681 12.85 -56.04 51.15
CA LYS A 681 11.51 -56.64 51.06
C LYS A 681 10.44 -55.56 51.05
N ILE A 682 9.26 -55.90 50.52
CA ILE A 682 8.06 -55.09 50.63
C ILE A 682 7.38 -55.39 51.97
N SER A 683 7.18 -54.38 52.81
CA SER A 683 6.51 -54.50 54.10
C SER A 683 5.00 -54.30 53.97
N GLU A 684 4.21 -55.11 54.70
CA GLU A 684 2.75 -54.98 54.84
C GLU A 684 1.95 -55.10 53.51
N LEU A 685 1.99 -56.30 52.90
CA LEU A 685 1.19 -56.59 51.70
C LEU A 685 -0.24 -57.01 52.06
N ILE A 686 -1.23 -56.20 51.67
CA ILE A 686 -2.66 -56.57 51.72
C ILE A 686 -3.13 -56.85 50.28
N LEU A 687 -3.15 -58.12 49.85
CA LEU A 687 -3.37 -58.53 48.45
C LEU A 687 -4.68 -58.03 47.80
N ASN A 688 -5.72 -57.77 48.60
CA ASN A 688 -7.06 -57.41 48.10
C ASN A 688 -7.27 -55.91 47.83
N ASP A 689 -6.32 -55.03 48.22
CA ASP A 689 -6.48 -53.57 48.14
C ASP A 689 -5.22 -52.87 47.57
N THR A 690 -4.45 -53.57 46.72
CA THR A 690 -3.18 -53.06 46.18
C THR A 690 -3.36 -52.29 44.86
N LEU A 691 -2.74 -51.11 44.78
CA LEU A 691 -2.40 -50.27 43.60
C LEU A 691 -3.06 -50.66 42.26
N THR A 692 -4.39 -50.65 42.20
CA THR A 692 -5.17 -51.20 41.07
C THR A 692 -4.94 -50.47 39.75
N ASN A 693 -4.51 -49.20 39.82
CA ASN A 693 -4.31 -48.33 38.67
C ASN A 693 -2.86 -48.37 38.14
N LEU A 694 -1.98 -49.15 38.77
CA LEU A 694 -0.55 -49.16 38.45
C LEU A 694 -0.30 -49.73 37.05
N ASN A 695 0.26 -48.89 36.20
CA ASN A 695 0.58 -49.17 34.80
C ASN A 695 2.09 -49.31 34.56
N ARG A 696 2.92 -48.66 35.36
CA ARG A 696 4.37 -48.76 35.27
C ARG A 696 4.99 -48.89 36.66
N LEU A 697 5.85 -49.88 36.82
CA LEU A 697 6.58 -50.16 38.04
C LEU A 697 8.05 -50.37 37.72
N SER A 698 8.92 -49.69 38.45
CA SER A 698 10.37 -49.77 38.28
C SER A 698 11.00 -50.06 39.64
N MET A 699 11.79 -51.13 39.76
CA MET A 699 12.30 -51.65 41.06
C MET A 699 13.71 -52.25 40.98
N SER A 700 14.42 -52.06 39.87
CA SER A 700 15.78 -52.56 39.67
C SER A 700 16.79 -51.91 40.64
N GLY A 701 17.98 -52.50 40.78
CA GLY A 701 19.06 -51.90 41.58
C GLY A 701 18.85 -51.90 43.11
N ASN A 702 17.87 -52.65 43.62
CA ASN A 702 17.65 -52.85 45.06
C ASN A 702 18.19 -54.21 45.53
N PRO A 703 18.68 -54.33 46.78
CA PRO A 703 19.19 -55.58 47.35
C PRO A 703 18.05 -56.50 47.82
N TRP A 704 17.14 -56.88 46.92
CA TRP A 704 15.99 -57.73 47.22
C TRP A 704 16.41 -59.09 47.81
N ALA A 705 15.87 -59.44 48.98
CA ALA A 705 16.11 -60.72 49.62
C ALA A 705 15.43 -61.85 48.82
N CYS A 706 16.19 -62.90 48.51
CA CYS A 706 15.70 -64.08 47.79
C CYS A 706 15.59 -65.28 48.73
N ASN A 707 14.87 -65.12 49.85
CA ASN A 707 14.65 -66.18 50.85
C ASN A 707 13.15 -66.32 51.19
N CYS A 708 12.80 -67.28 52.06
CA CYS A 708 11.41 -67.54 52.43
C CYS A 708 10.71 -66.35 53.11
N GLU A 709 11.45 -65.41 53.69
CA GLU A 709 10.91 -64.21 54.35
C GLU A 709 10.48 -63.13 53.34
N ALA A 710 10.85 -63.26 52.06
CA ALA A 710 10.47 -62.34 50.99
C ALA A 710 9.21 -62.78 50.21
N ASN A 711 8.43 -63.74 50.73
CA ASN A 711 7.23 -64.29 50.07
C ASN A 711 6.26 -63.20 49.57
N ASP A 712 6.02 -62.16 50.37
CA ASP A 712 5.13 -61.06 49.98
C ASP A 712 5.73 -60.19 48.85
N THR A 713 7.06 -60.07 48.81
CA THR A 713 7.75 -59.39 47.69
C THR A 713 7.58 -60.18 46.40
N PHE A 714 7.69 -61.51 46.44
CA PHE A 714 7.43 -62.38 45.27
C PHE A 714 5.97 -62.28 44.80
N LYS A 715 5.00 -62.31 45.73
CA LYS A 715 3.58 -62.15 45.37
C LYS A 715 3.29 -60.80 44.72
N PHE A 716 3.90 -59.73 45.24
CA PHE A 716 3.78 -58.39 44.67
C PHE A 716 4.38 -58.31 43.26
N ILE A 717 5.62 -58.80 43.08
CA ILE A 717 6.28 -58.83 41.77
C ILE A 717 5.46 -59.66 40.78
N HIS A 718 4.96 -60.83 41.18
CA HIS A 718 4.17 -61.68 40.29
C HIS A 718 2.89 -60.97 39.84
N LYS A 719 2.17 -60.31 40.77
CA LYS A 719 0.96 -59.54 40.50
C LYS A 719 1.19 -58.40 39.49
N TYR A 720 2.32 -57.71 39.58
CA TYR A 720 2.65 -56.57 38.72
C TYR A 720 3.68 -56.87 37.62
N SER A 721 3.98 -58.14 37.37
CA SER A 721 5.07 -58.56 36.47
C SER A 721 4.97 -57.97 35.07
N SER A 722 3.75 -57.87 34.51
CA SER A 722 3.50 -57.25 33.19
C SER A 722 3.67 -55.72 33.17
N LYS A 723 3.81 -55.09 34.34
CA LYS A 723 3.95 -53.64 34.54
C LYS A 723 5.37 -53.25 34.93
N VAL A 724 6.23 -54.23 35.21
CA VAL A 724 7.63 -53.98 35.57
C VAL A 724 8.41 -53.63 34.31
N THR A 725 8.89 -52.40 34.23
CA THR A 725 9.81 -51.96 33.16
C THR A 725 11.24 -52.35 33.54
N THR A 726 11.91 -53.11 32.67
CA THR A 726 13.36 -53.31 32.71
C THR A 726 13.98 -52.26 31.80
N ILE A 727 14.63 -51.26 32.37
CA ILE A 727 15.57 -50.38 31.65
C ILE A 727 16.93 -50.57 32.29
#